data_AF-A0A5B7E8W0-F1
#
_entry.id   AF-A0A5B7E8W0-F1
#
_cell.length_a   1.000
_cell.length_b   1.000
_cell.length_c   1.000
_cell.angle_alpha   90.00
_cell.angle_beta   90.00
_cell.angle_gamma   90.00
#
_symmetry.space_group_name_H-M   'P 1'
#
loop_
_entity.id
_entity.type
_entity.pdbx_description
1 polymer ?
#
loop_
_entity_poly.entity_id
_entity_poly.type
_entity_poly.pdbx_seq_one_letter_code
_entity_poly.pdbx_strand_id
1 'polypeptide(L)'
;MSSQSSEREDNIVVEDLRGRVFGPLEFSRRDLMALNIQRGRDHGLPDYNTARQSFGLSRLQSLDPREFRRKTGSEVDISVLKKLKKLYQNDPSKVDIWVGGLLETRSSAPGDLFSSIILDQFERIREGDRFWFENNNNLFTPEEQERLRQTRIIDVLLTVTTLLPEDDIQLDPFTAVHDNNSVSEECLQELTLEARCTLPQGNTTRCRYLPQINSFNAENCTPLHTYDYFSGSEVSYILTFTSVLGACLVMFVWILVKNRSLADDITRDSLRNIVLPDNVHKAKEKVTRMKSRYVVLELDKATSHLQVKNIHLNLLRTIDLRNVKAVMVRHLKDCQELIVSVANHYDLSLVFEGALQGRKFFDDLKEFCENLNLTFKHKQEDRLTIKFGVTTVYDRQKKLADLCRFVIHNTVDDKKAPMKMQQNKSFFVEITLDELANELGMLPNNIFVQQLFRRMDTNKDGFITVKEFWDVMEVLAKGKPEEKARLVFDIYDINQSNCLYLEDLVRLVCSSCGYDSTDGNAESVAKMMMMSAGVLEGEGITFENFKNIVLRPGSLFSRVYLHFGGRVKPISRTFSFDSKAPIRERLESEAGNGEEEGGDSAFSQWYNGWINSIRNRIQYVFWLVLYTIVMLLIFAERAYFFSVEREHRGLRRIAGYGVTVTRGAASAMMFTYSTLIVTMCRNLLAVLRSTFFQRIIPFDHMVKFHRYMASWALVWTVVHIVGHAVNFYHISTQTASDLTCLFRDFFRSSHVLPKFHYWCFETITGFTGVLLTLQTALIYIFAYFGRANFFRHFWLTHNTYPIFYVLFVLHGSGMLVQRPFFHYFFLGPCILFVLDKLVSISRNKIKIDIISVMHLPSDVIRLEIRRPPNFSFQSGQWVKIASTVISEQEYHPFTLSSAPHVRNLTLHIRTVGPWTRKLAEVYEEKIGNEKYPEIYMDGPFGEGHQTWWDYEMVVLVAGGIGVTPFASILRDMVNRLQNSTKMMRTKQVLFLWTTRSQKQYEWMIDILREVEESDKNKIIMIHIFITQFKSKFDLRTIMLYMADRFYQSQSGISLFTQLRAITHFERPDFDSILKGVKEKCTGNLIGVFTCGSPGLTHSVEKSCREMNKAPDVIFRHYYKNF
;
A
#
# COMPACT_ATOMS: atom_id res chain seq x y z
N MET A 1 -14.62 -27.83 72.49
CA MET A 1 -13.24 -27.31 72.56
C MET A 1 -12.79 -27.17 74.01
N SER A 2 -13.54 -26.51 74.90
CA SER A 2 -13.21 -26.40 76.34
C SER A 2 -12.93 -27.75 77.03
N SER A 3 -13.65 -28.80 76.64
CA SER A 3 -13.51 -30.15 77.25
C SER A 3 -12.61 -31.11 76.47
N GLN A 4 -12.04 -30.67 75.34
CA GLN A 4 -11.13 -31.48 74.52
C GLN A 4 -9.68 -31.06 74.80
N SER A 5 -8.82 -32.02 75.11
CA SER A 5 -7.39 -31.73 75.26
C SER A 5 -6.77 -31.33 73.91
N SER A 6 -5.90 -30.32 73.92
CA SER A 6 -5.07 -29.99 72.77
C SER A 6 -4.06 -31.10 72.48
N GLU A 7 -3.46 -31.04 71.30
CA GLU A 7 -2.24 -31.78 71.01
C GLU A 7 -1.12 -31.37 71.96
N ARG A 8 -0.14 -32.26 72.15
CA ARG A 8 1.02 -31.97 73.00
C ARG A 8 1.86 -30.83 72.41
N GLU A 9 2.38 -29.95 73.26
CA GLU A 9 3.31 -28.88 72.87
C GLU A 9 4.71 -29.45 72.61
N ASP A 10 4.87 -30.21 71.53
CA ASP A 10 6.15 -30.81 71.13
C ASP A 10 6.53 -30.47 69.68
N ASN A 11 7.51 -31.19 69.14
CA ASN A 11 8.00 -30.99 67.78
C ASN A 11 7.17 -31.73 66.71
N ILE A 12 6.10 -32.44 67.09
CA ILE A 12 5.25 -33.21 66.21
C ILE A 12 4.05 -32.33 65.83
N VAL A 13 3.85 -32.17 64.53
CA VAL A 13 2.75 -31.39 63.97
C VAL A 13 1.82 -32.32 63.22
N VAL A 14 0.53 -32.22 63.51
CA VAL A 14 -0.54 -33.00 62.89
C VAL A 14 -0.55 -32.86 61.37
N GLU A 15 -1.00 -33.89 60.66
CA GLU A 15 -1.00 -33.92 59.18
C GLU A 15 -1.89 -32.83 58.57
N ASP A 16 -2.95 -32.44 59.28
CA ASP A 16 -3.83 -31.32 58.88
C ASP A 16 -3.05 -30.02 58.66
N LEU A 17 -2.04 -29.79 59.52
CA LEU A 17 -1.13 -28.64 59.42
C LEU A 17 0.11 -28.93 58.58
N ARG A 18 0.59 -30.18 58.63
CA ARG A 18 1.78 -30.66 57.91
C ARG A 18 1.38 -31.38 56.62
N GLY A 19 1.16 -30.58 55.58
CA GLY A 19 0.94 -31.05 54.21
C GLY A 19 -0.51 -31.00 53.74
N ARG A 20 -1.46 -30.71 54.64
CA ARG A 20 -2.90 -30.64 54.33
C ARG A 20 -3.55 -29.29 54.66
N VAL A 21 -2.78 -28.23 54.92
CA VAL A 21 -3.36 -26.88 55.10
C VAL A 21 -3.90 -26.37 53.78
N PHE A 22 -5.04 -25.69 53.80
CA PHE A 22 -5.63 -25.07 52.63
C PHE A 22 -4.63 -24.16 51.91
N GLY A 23 -4.40 -24.46 50.63
CA GLY A 23 -3.58 -23.65 49.73
C GLY A 23 -4.41 -22.85 48.73
N PRO A 24 -3.81 -21.83 48.07
CA PRO A 24 -4.40 -21.16 46.93
C PRO A 24 -4.49 -22.11 45.72
N LEU A 25 -5.21 -21.69 44.67
CA LEU A 25 -5.55 -22.53 43.52
C LEU A 25 -4.38 -23.19 42.76
N GLU A 26 -3.12 -22.86 43.01
CA GLU A 26 -1.99 -23.63 42.45
C GLU A 26 -1.92 -25.04 43.04
N PHE A 27 -2.16 -25.13 44.35
CA PHE A 27 -2.11 -26.36 45.13
C PHE A 27 -3.22 -26.31 46.19
N SER A 28 -4.19 -27.22 46.12
CA SER A 28 -5.30 -27.27 47.08
C SER A 28 -4.83 -27.41 48.53
N ARG A 29 -3.64 -28.00 48.74
CA ARG A 29 -3.03 -28.27 50.04
C ARG A 29 -1.57 -27.82 50.06
N ARG A 30 -1.10 -27.35 51.22
CA ARG A 30 0.28 -26.90 51.46
C ARG A 30 0.77 -27.37 52.84
N ASP A 31 2.08 -27.35 53.02
CA ASP A 31 2.73 -27.60 54.31
C ASP A 31 2.94 -26.26 55.04
N LEU A 32 2.22 -26.05 56.15
CA LEU A 32 2.32 -24.82 56.93
C LEU A 32 3.68 -24.65 57.60
N MET A 33 4.34 -25.74 57.97
CA MET A 33 5.66 -25.68 58.62
C MET A 33 6.72 -25.23 57.62
N ALA A 34 6.68 -25.79 56.41
CA ALA A 34 7.54 -25.33 55.31
C ALA A 34 7.26 -23.86 54.96
N LEU A 35 5.98 -23.46 54.91
CA LEU A 35 5.58 -22.07 54.66
C LEU A 35 6.07 -21.11 55.75
N ASN A 36 6.00 -21.49 57.03
CA ASN A 36 6.47 -20.64 58.14
C ASN A 36 7.99 -20.48 58.11
N ILE A 37 8.74 -21.53 57.75
CA ILE A 37 10.19 -21.42 57.54
C ILE A 37 10.47 -20.45 56.39
N GLN A 38 9.80 -20.61 55.25
CA GLN A 38 9.99 -19.70 54.11
C GLN A 38 9.57 -18.27 54.43
N ARG A 39 8.49 -18.08 55.18
CA ARG A 39 8.04 -16.77 55.66
C ARG A 39 9.06 -16.13 56.59
N GLY A 40 9.66 -16.90 57.49
CA GLY A 40 10.75 -16.43 58.34
C GLY A 40 11.96 -15.96 57.54
N ARG A 41 12.32 -16.71 56.50
CA ARG A 41 13.41 -16.33 55.58
C ARG A 41 13.08 -15.09 54.74
N ASP A 42 11.85 -15.00 54.23
CA ASP A 42 11.35 -13.86 53.45
C ASP A 42 11.33 -12.56 54.27
N HIS A 43 10.89 -12.64 55.53
CA HIS A 43 10.95 -11.52 56.47
C HIS A 43 12.37 -11.23 57.01
N GLY A 44 13.37 -12.05 56.63
CA GLY A 44 14.75 -11.86 57.05
C GLY A 44 14.97 -12.06 58.56
N LEU A 45 14.26 -13.02 59.18
CA LEU A 45 14.47 -13.36 60.59
C LEU A 45 15.94 -13.76 60.85
N PRO A 46 16.52 -13.40 62.02
CA PRO A 46 17.90 -13.75 62.34
C PRO A 46 18.06 -15.28 62.52
N ASP A 47 19.30 -15.75 62.63
CA ASP A 47 19.53 -17.15 63.00
C ASP A 47 19.15 -17.41 64.46
N TYR A 48 18.89 -18.67 64.76
CA TYR A 48 18.46 -19.14 66.07
C TYR A 48 19.40 -18.72 67.21
N ASN A 49 20.71 -18.76 67.01
CA ASN A 49 21.69 -18.40 68.04
C ASN A 49 21.71 -16.89 68.30
N THR A 50 21.65 -16.08 67.23
CA THR A 50 21.54 -14.63 67.33
C THR A 50 20.23 -14.22 68.03
N ALA A 51 19.12 -14.87 67.71
CA ALA A 51 17.84 -14.63 68.39
C ALA A 51 17.93 -14.95 69.89
N ARG A 52 18.47 -16.11 70.27
CA ARG A 52 18.68 -16.47 71.68
C ARG A 52 19.51 -15.43 72.42
N GLN A 53 20.62 -14.99 71.83
CA GLN A 53 21.49 -14.00 72.43
C GLN A 53 20.78 -12.65 72.62
N SER A 54 19.92 -12.23 71.67
CA SER A 54 19.18 -10.97 71.77
C SER A 54 18.18 -10.94 72.94
N PHE A 55 17.63 -12.09 73.33
CA PHE A 55 16.77 -12.25 74.49
C PHE A 55 17.53 -12.65 75.77
N GLY A 56 18.86 -12.52 75.80
CA GLY A 56 19.69 -12.85 76.97
C GLY A 56 19.83 -14.35 77.27
N LEU A 57 19.44 -15.22 76.33
CA LEU A 57 19.52 -16.67 76.48
C LEU A 57 20.91 -17.21 76.11
N SER A 58 21.27 -18.36 76.69
CA SER A 58 22.55 -19.01 76.40
C SER A 58 22.68 -19.43 74.93
N ARG A 59 23.77 -19.01 74.29
CA ARG A 59 24.19 -19.48 72.96
C ARG A 59 24.56 -20.97 72.97
N LEU A 60 24.26 -21.68 71.88
CA LEU A 60 24.73 -23.04 71.63
C LEU A 60 26.06 -23.01 70.85
N GLN A 61 27.03 -23.82 71.28
CA GLN A 61 28.31 -24.01 70.58
C GLN A 61 28.22 -25.14 69.54
N SER A 62 27.41 -26.16 69.81
CA SER A 62 27.15 -27.25 68.86
C SER A 62 25.69 -27.72 68.91
N LEU A 63 25.27 -28.43 67.85
CA LEU A 63 23.96 -29.09 67.79
C LEU A 63 24.02 -30.52 68.38
N ASP A 64 25.00 -30.80 69.23
CA ASP A 64 25.06 -32.11 69.87
C ASP A 64 23.88 -32.30 70.84
N PRO A 65 23.15 -33.43 70.79
CA PRO A 65 21.93 -33.60 71.60
C PRO A 65 22.13 -33.39 73.10
N ARG A 66 23.32 -33.74 73.63
CA ARG A 66 23.65 -33.54 75.05
C ARG A 66 23.79 -32.06 75.40
N GLU A 67 24.45 -31.29 74.54
CA GLU A 67 24.62 -29.85 74.74
C GLU A 67 23.29 -29.12 74.58
N PHE A 68 22.54 -29.45 73.52
CA PHE A 68 21.24 -28.86 73.22
C PHE A 68 20.30 -29.00 74.43
N ARG A 69 20.08 -30.24 74.92
CA ARG A 69 19.24 -30.49 76.10
C ARG A 69 19.74 -29.78 77.36
N ARG A 70 21.05 -29.78 77.61
CA ARG A 70 21.63 -29.11 78.79
C ARG A 70 21.36 -27.60 78.79
N LYS A 71 21.34 -26.96 77.62
CA LYS A 71 21.23 -25.50 77.49
C LYS A 71 19.80 -24.99 77.25
N THR A 72 18.91 -25.82 76.73
CA THR A 72 17.52 -25.44 76.41
C THR A 72 16.48 -26.12 77.30
N GLY A 73 16.84 -27.23 77.97
CA GLY A 73 15.89 -28.05 78.71
C GLY A 73 14.89 -28.79 77.81
N SER A 74 15.19 -28.94 76.51
CA SER A 74 14.34 -29.63 75.54
C SER A 74 14.10 -31.10 75.91
N GLU A 75 12.84 -31.54 75.80
CA GLU A 75 12.42 -32.92 76.04
C GLU A 75 12.30 -33.74 74.74
N VAL A 76 12.66 -33.15 73.59
CA VAL A 76 12.56 -33.76 72.26
C VAL A 76 13.48 -34.99 72.13
N ASP A 77 13.02 -35.99 71.38
CA ASP A 77 13.77 -37.21 71.10
C ASP A 77 15.18 -36.97 70.52
N ILE A 78 16.16 -37.71 71.05
CA ILE A 78 17.57 -37.65 70.61
C ILE A 78 17.69 -37.93 69.10
N SER A 79 16.80 -38.76 68.54
CA SER A 79 16.77 -39.10 67.12
C SER A 79 16.54 -37.87 66.24
N VAL A 80 15.65 -36.95 66.66
CA VAL A 80 15.34 -35.70 65.96
C VAL A 80 16.51 -34.73 66.06
N LEU A 81 17.12 -34.59 67.24
CA LEU A 81 18.30 -33.75 67.42
C LEU A 81 19.52 -34.24 66.61
N LYS A 82 19.69 -35.56 66.47
CA LYS A 82 20.70 -36.14 65.55
C LYS A 82 20.41 -35.78 64.08
N LYS A 83 19.14 -35.77 63.66
CA LYS A 83 18.74 -35.33 62.31
C LYS A 83 19.00 -33.84 62.11
N LEU A 84 18.69 -33.00 63.10
CA LEU A 84 18.97 -31.56 63.08
C LEU A 84 20.47 -31.30 62.93
N LYS A 85 21.30 -31.95 63.74
CA LYS A 85 22.77 -31.91 63.66
C LYS A 85 23.27 -32.26 62.27
N LYS A 86 22.71 -33.31 61.65
CA LYS A 86 23.07 -33.72 60.28
C LYS A 86 22.62 -32.67 59.24
N LEU A 87 21.39 -32.15 59.36
CA LEU A 87 20.79 -31.22 58.40
C LEU A 87 21.54 -29.88 58.35
N TYR A 88 21.90 -29.34 59.52
CA TYR A 88 22.60 -28.05 59.65
C TYR A 88 24.12 -28.19 59.84
N GLN A 89 24.70 -29.35 59.52
CA GLN A 89 26.16 -29.58 59.57
C GLN A 89 26.78 -29.26 60.94
N ASN A 90 26.06 -29.56 62.02
CA ASN A 90 26.42 -29.28 63.42
C ASN A 90 26.63 -27.79 63.76
N ASP A 91 26.17 -26.87 62.91
CA ASP A 91 26.31 -25.43 63.11
C ASP A 91 24.97 -24.80 63.57
N PRO A 92 24.85 -24.38 64.85
CA PRO A 92 23.61 -23.79 65.34
C PRO A 92 23.30 -22.41 64.76
N SER A 93 24.28 -21.70 64.18
CA SER A 93 24.08 -20.39 63.55
C SER A 93 23.48 -20.46 62.15
N LYS A 94 23.25 -21.67 61.62
CA LYS A 94 22.50 -21.87 60.38
C LYS A 94 21.03 -22.23 60.61
N VAL A 95 20.62 -22.45 61.86
CA VAL A 95 19.28 -22.93 62.21
C VAL A 95 18.29 -21.76 62.16
N ASP A 96 17.18 -21.94 61.42
CA ASP A 96 16.08 -20.98 61.40
C ASP A 96 15.40 -20.90 62.80
N ILE A 97 14.98 -19.70 63.23
CA ILE A 97 14.32 -19.50 64.54
C ILE A 97 13.11 -20.42 64.71
N TRP A 98 12.28 -20.56 63.67
CA TRP A 98 11.08 -21.41 63.73
C TRP A 98 11.44 -22.86 64.08
N VAL A 99 12.49 -23.40 63.44
CA VAL A 99 12.96 -24.77 63.65
C VAL A 99 13.59 -24.92 65.03
N GLY A 100 14.45 -23.98 65.43
CA GLY A 100 15.11 -24.01 66.73
C GLY A 100 14.13 -23.87 67.89
N GLY A 101 13.21 -22.90 67.83
CA GLY A 101 12.20 -22.67 68.86
C GLY A 101 11.21 -23.82 69.02
N LEU A 102 10.78 -24.45 67.91
CA LEU A 102 9.93 -25.64 67.97
C LEU A 102 10.63 -26.84 68.64
N LEU A 103 11.96 -26.92 68.55
CA LEU A 103 12.75 -27.99 69.18
C LEU A 103 13.14 -27.68 70.63
N GLU A 104 12.95 -26.45 71.12
CA GLU A 104 13.14 -26.09 72.53
C GLU A 104 11.96 -26.45 73.44
N THR A 105 10.86 -26.93 72.85
CA THR A 105 9.61 -27.21 73.56
C THR A 105 9.77 -28.22 74.69
N ARG A 106 8.99 -28.00 75.76
CA ARG A 106 8.88 -28.86 76.93
C ARG A 106 7.46 -29.41 76.99
N SER A 107 7.24 -30.54 77.67
CA SER A 107 5.94 -31.21 77.74
C SER A 107 4.75 -30.36 78.20
N SER A 108 4.98 -29.22 78.86
CA SER A 108 3.92 -28.34 79.39
C SER A 108 4.07 -26.86 79.02
N ALA A 109 5.09 -26.49 78.22
CA ALA A 109 5.35 -25.09 77.89
C ALA A 109 6.19 -24.91 76.62
N PRO A 110 6.04 -23.78 75.90
CA PRO A 110 6.97 -23.42 74.84
C PRO A 110 8.40 -23.27 75.38
N GLY A 111 9.38 -23.51 74.52
CA GLY A 111 10.78 -23.33 74.87
C GLY A 111 11.14 -21.92 75.30
N ASP A 112 12.27 -21.76 75.99
CA ASP A 112 12.69 -20.47 76.58
C ASP A 112 12.71 -19.33 75.54
N LEU A 113 13.13 -19.61 74.30
CA LEU A 113 13.15 -18.60 73.24
C LEU A 113 11.75 -18.12 72.85
N PHE A 114 10.84 -19.03 72.53
CA PHE A 114 9.47 -18.65 72.15
C PHE A 114 8.70 -18.03 73.31
N SER A 115 8.89 -18.55 74.53
CA SER A 115 8.30 -17.97 75.74
C SER A 115 8.78 -16.53 75.96
N SER A 116 10.08 -16.28 75.82
CA SER A 116 10.64 -14.92 75.94
C SER A 116 10.11 -13.98 74.85
N ILE A 117 10.04 -14.43 73.59
CA ILE A 117 9.51 -13.66 72.46
C ILE A 117 8.05 -13.29 72.69
N ILE A 118 7.22 -14.27 73.07
CA ILE A 118 5.78 -14.08 73.28
C ILE A 118 5.55 -13.12 74.45
N LEU A 119 6.22 -13.34 75.58
CA LEU A 119 6.07 -12.50 76.77
C LEU A 119 6.46 -11.03 76.49
N ASP A 120 7.66 -10.81 75.94
CA ASP A 120 8.14 -9.47 75.55
C ASP A 120 7.17 -8.79 74.56
N GLN A 121 6.64 -9.55 73.58
CA GLN A 121 5.67 -8.99 72.63
C GLN A 121 4.34 -8.59 73.29
N PHE A 122 3.81 -9.40 74.21
CA PHE A 122 2.56 -9.08 74.91
C PHE A 122 2.74 -7.94 75.92
N GLU A 123 3.86 -7.88 76.65
CA GLU A 123 4.19 -6.77 77.54
C GLU A 123 4.25 -5.45 76.78
N ARG A 124 4.96 -5.42 75.64
CA ARG A 124 5.01 -4.22 74.78
C ARG A 124 3.66 -3.84 74.20
N ILE A 125 2.81 -4.80 73.83
CA ILE A 125 1.45 -4.50 73.34
C ILE A 125 0.64 -3.85 74.45
N ARG A 126 0.65 -4.44 75.65
CA ARG A 126 -0.07 -3.93 76.82
C ARG A 126 0.38 -2.51 77.19
N GLU A 127 1.69 -2.31 77.31
CA GLU A 127 2.27 -1.04 77.77
C GLU A 127 2.28 0.04 76.70
N GLY A 128 2.42 -0.35 75.43
CA GLY A 128 2.44 0.55 74.28
C GLY A 128 1.05 0.92 73.75
N ASP A 129 0.01 0.15 74.08
CA ASP A 129 -1.34 0.46 73.65
C ASP A 129 -1.97 1.57 74.51
N ARG A 130 -2.09 2.76 73.92
CA ARG A 130 -2.78 3.90 74.54
C ARG A 130 -4.23 3.57 74.91
N PHE A 131 -4.87 2.68 74.16
CA PHE A 131 -6.25 2.24 74.38
C PHE A 131 -6.36 1.01 75.29
N TRP A 132 -5.26 0.57 75.92
CA TRP A 132 -5.32 -0.48 76.92
C TRP A 132 -6.33 -0.12 78.02
N PHE A 133 -7.20 -1.05 78.37
CA PHE A 133 -8.35 -0.76 79.22
C PHE A 133 -7.95 -0.31 80.64
N GLU A 134 -6.78 -0.74 81.13
CA GLU A 134 -6.25 -0.34 82.45
C GLU A 134 -5.52 1.02 82.41
N ASN A 135 -5.37 1.63 81.24
CA ASN A 135 -4.75 2.94 81.13
C ASN A 135 -5.74 4.06 81.54
N ASN A 136 -5.23 5.13 82.14
CA ASN A 136 -6.03 6.29 82.54
C ASN A 136 -6.31 7.22 81.34
N ASN A 137 -7.09 6.72 80.38
CA ASN A 137 -7.43 7.38 79.11
C ASN A 137 -8.90 7.86 79.05
N ASN A 138 -9.61 7.85 80.19
CA ASN A 138 -11.04 8.21 80.34
C ASN A 138 -12.01 7.38 79.47
N LEU A 139 -11.59 6.21 78.96
CA LEU A 139 -12.49 5.31 78.23
C LEU A 139 -13.43 4.53 79.16
N PHE A 140 -12.92 4.20 80.36
CA PHE A 140 -13.64 3.44 81.38
C PHE A 140 -13.48 4.15 82.72
N THR A 141 -14.54 4.15 83.51
CA THR A 141 -14.48 4.52 84.92
C THR A 141 -13.67 3.48 85.70
N PRO A 142 -13.10 3.81 86.87
CA PRO A 142 -12.39 2.84 87.70
C PRO A 142 -13.23 1.60 88.06
N GLU A 143 -14.55 1.77 88.22
CA GLU A 143 -15.49 0.67 88.47
C GLU A 143 -15.62 -0.25 87.25
N GLU A 144 -15.72 0.33 86.05
CA GLU A 144 -15.76 -0.43 84.80
C GLU A 144 -14.42 -1.15 84.53
N GLN A 145 -13.29 -0.53 84.84
CA GLN A 145 -11.97 -1.15 84.72
C GLN A 145 -11.84 -2.38 85.63
N GLU A 146 -12.28 -2.26 86.88
CA GLU A 146 -12.24 -3.38 87.82
C GLU A 146 -13.20 -4.49 87.38
N ARG A 147 -14.40 -4.15 86.88
CA ARG A 147 -15.32 -5.11 86.28
C ARG A 147 -14.69 -5.85 85.09
N LEU A 148 -13.99 -5.14 84.20
CA LEU A 148 -13.29 -5.74 83.06
C LEU A 148 -12.15 -6.64 83.51
N ARG A 149 -11.38 -6.26 84.53
CA ARG A 149 -10.32 -7.10 85.12
C ARG A 149 -10.87 -8.41 85.71
N GLN A 150 -12.06 -8.36 86.30
CA GLN A 150 -12.74 -9.53 86.87
C GLN A 150 -13.41 -10.40 85.81
N THR A 151 -13.69 -9.87 84.61
CA THR A 151 -14.35 -10.61 83.53
C THR A 151 -13.43 -11.68 82.96
N ARG A 152 -13.85 -12.95 83.04
CA ARG A 152 -13.16 -14.11 82.49
C ARG A 152 -13.84 -14.59 81.21
N ILE A 153 -13.16 -15.47 80.47
CA ILE A 153 -13.73 -16.05 79.24
C ILE A 153 -15.00 -16.87 79.53
N ILE A 154 -15.11 -17.49 80.72
CA ILE A 154 -16.33 -18.19 81.15
C ILE A 154 -17.53 -17.24 81.23
N ASP A 155 -17.37 -16.03 81.78
CA ASP A 155 -18.47 -15.07 81.90
C ASP A 155 -19.01 -14.68 80.52
N VAL A 156 -18.10 -14.56 79.54
CA VAL A 156 -18.45 -14.30 78.14
C VAL A 156 -19.20 -15.49 77.54
N LEU A 157 -18.74 -16.72 77.78
CA LEU A 157 -19.41 -17.92 77.28
C LEU A 157 -20.81 -18.09 77.87
N LEU A 158 -20.96 -17.94 79.18
CA LEU A 158 -22.26 -18.01 79.88
C LEU A 158 -23.23 -16.90 79.42
N THR A 159 -22.70 -15.73 79.05
CA THR A 159 -23.53 -14.63 78.53
C THR A 159 -24.02 -14.88 77.10
N VAL A 160 -23.18 -15.50 76.25
CA VAL A 160 -23.48 -15.69 74.81
C VAL A 160 -24.24 -16.99 74.54
N THR A 161 -24.11 -17.98 75.43
CA THR A 161 -24.69 -19.31 75.27
C THR A 161 -25.81 -19.57 76.28
N THR A 162 -26.52 -20.69 76.12
CA THR A 162 -27.52 -21.15 77.09
C THR A 162 -26.92 -22.05 78.18
N LEU A 163 -25.60 -22.03 78.35
CA LEU A 163 -24.90 -22.87 79.33
C LEU A 163 -25.22 -22.40 80.76
N LEU A 164 -25.40 -23.36 81.67
CA LEU A 164 -25.57 -23.09 83.08
C LEU A 164 -24.20 -22.99 83.79
N PRO A 165 -24.00 -22.00 84.69
CA PRO A 165 -22.77 -21.87 85.47
C PRO A 165 -22.53 -23.11 86.33
N GLU A 166 -21.28 -23.58 86.42
CA GLU A 166 -20.83 -24.73 87.22
C GLU A 166 -21.40 -26.11 86.81
N ASP A 167 -22.48 -26.16 86.04
CA ASP A 167 -23.09 -27.41 85.57
C ASP A 167 -22.52 -27.89 84.23
N ASP A 168 -22.38 -26.99 83.24
CA ASP A 168 -22.08 -27.36 81.85
C ASP A 168 -20.62 -27.07 81.42
N ILE A 169 -19.90 -26.19 82.12
CA ILE A 169 -18.55 -25.75 81.75
C ILE A 169 -17.70 -25.43 82.98
N GLN A 170 -16.40 -25.76 82.90
CA GLN A 170 -15.45 -25.51 83.98
C GLN A 170 -15.14 -24.00 84.16
N LEU A 171 -14.89 -23.58 85.40
CA LEU A 171 -14.56 -22.19 85.81
C LEU A 171 -13.39 -21.57 85.03
N ASP A 172 -12.40 -22.38 84.64
CA ASP A 172 -11.34 -21.97 83.70
C ASP A 172 -11.39 -22.83 82.42
N PRO A 173 -12.01 -22.32 81.34
CA PRO A 173 -12.12 -23.03 80.06
C PRO A 173 -10.81 -23.28 79.31
N PHE A 174 -9.68 -22.71 79.76
CA PHE A 174 -8.36 -22.97 79.17
C PHE A 174 -7.67 -24.21 79.74
N THR A 175 -8.18 -24.76 80.85
CA THR A 175 -7.66 -25.98 81.47
C THR A 175 -8.68 -27.10 81.42
N ALA A 176 -8.21 -28.35 81.43
CA ALA A 176 -9.09 -29.51 81.49
C ALA A 176 -9.82 -29.58 82.85
N VAL A 177 -10.96 -30.27 82.89
CA VAL A 177 -11.77 -30.44 84.10
C VAL A 177 -10.94 -31.17 85.16
N HIS A 178 -10.82 -30.61 86.36
CA HIS A 178 -10.04 -31.19 87.46
C HIS A 178 -10.69 -30.92 88.82
N ASP A 179 -10.15 -31.50 89.90
CA ASP A 179 -10.77 -31.48 91.23
C ASP A 179 -11.12 -30.06 91.75
N ASN A 180 -10.28 -29.06 91.44
CA ASN A 180 -10.52 -27.64 91.80
C ASN A 180 -11.31 -26.81 90.76
N ASN A 181 -11.77 -27.43 89.67
CA ASN A 181 -12.39 -26.80 88.49
C ASN A 181 -13.36 -27.80 87.85
N SER A 182 -14.31 -28.29 88.67
CA SER A 182 -15.23 -29.37 88.32
C SER A 182 -16.49 -28.86 87.61
N VAL A 183 -17.21 -29.79 87.00
CA VAL A 183 -18.53 -29.61 86.37
C VAL A 183 -19.54 -30.56 87.00
N SER A 184 -20.80 -30.51 86.61
CA SER A 184 -21.84 -31.44 87.10
C SER A 184 -21.45 -32.92 86.93
N GLU A 185 -21.97 -33.78 87.81
CA GLU A 185 -21.77 -35.25 87.73
C GLU A 185 -22.30 -35.84 86.41
N GLU A 186 -23.30 -35.22 85.79
CA GLU A 186 -23.80 -35.62 84.46
C GLU A 186 -22.77 -35.33 83.37
N CYS A 187 -22.16 -34.14 83.37
CA CYS A 187 -21.10 -33.79 82.42
C CYS A 187 -19.82 -34.63 82.64
N LEU A 188 -19.50 -34.94 83.90
CA LEU A 188 -18.37 -35.80 84.27
C LEU A 188 -18.50 -37.24 83.74
N GLN A 189 -19.72 -37.75 83.52
CA GLN A 189 -19.95 -39.09 82.95
C GLN A 189 -19.60 -39.16 81.45
N GLU A 190 -19.79 -38.07 80.72
CA GLU A 190 -19.43 -37.95 79.29
C GLU A 190 -17.91 -37.78 79.09
N LEU A 191 -17.17 -37.34 80.11
CA LEU A 191 -15.71 -37.23 80.10
C LEU A 191 -15.05 -38.58 80.43
N THR A 192 -14.90 -39.42 79.42
CA THR A 192 -14.55 -40.84 79.58
C THR A 192 -13.11 -41.14 80.00
N LEU A 193 -12.17 -40.18 79.91
CA LEU A 193 -10.74 -40.41 80.20
C LEU A 193 -10.29 -39.64 81.44
N GLU A 194 -9.75 -40.36 82.42
CA GLU A 194 -9.11 -39.82 83.63
C GLU A 194 -7.59 -39.94 83.51
N ALA A 195 -6.87 -38.82 83.63
CA ALA A 195 -5.41 -38.79 83.60
C ALA A 195 -4.85 -37.89 84.70
N ARG A 196 -3.54 -38.00 84.97
CA ARG A 196 -2.83 -37.02 85.81
C ARG A 196 -2.36 -35.88 84.92
N CYS A 197 -2.82 -34.67 85.21
CA CYS A 197 -2.41 -33.45 84.53
C CYS A 197 -1.60 -32.57 85.49
N THR A 198 -0.75 -31.71 84.94
CA THR A 198 -0.03 -30.70 85.73
C THR A 198 -0.69 -29.36 85.47
N LEU A 199 -1.22 -28.73 86.52
CA LEU A 199 -1.80 -27.39 86.42
C LEU A 199 -0.71 -26.36 86.10
N PRO A 200 -1.07 -25.19 85.55
CA PRO A 200 -0.12 -24.10 85.30
C PRO A 200 0.70 -23.68 86.53
N GLN A 201 0.19 -23.95 87.73
CA GLN A 201 0.81 -23.67 89.02
C GLN A 201 1.82 -24.76 89.47
N GLY A 202 2.05 -25.80 88.66
CA GLY A 202 3.00 -26.90 88.93
C GLY A 202 2.44 -28.05 89.78
N ASN A 203 1.19 -27.96 90.22
CA ASN A 203 0.54 -29.01 91.00
C ASN A 203 -0.05 -30.09 90.08
N THR A 204 0.25 -31.36 90.36
CA THR A 204 -0.34 -32.49 89.64
C THR A 204 -1.69 -32.88 90.22
N THR A 205 -2.75 -32.84 89.41
CA THR A 205 -4.12 -33.19 89.79
C THR A 205 -4.72 -34.22 88.84
N ARG A 206 -5.89 -34.76 89.18
CA ARG A 206 -6.67 -35.60 88.25
C ARG A 206 -7.40 -34.68 87.28
N CYS A 207 -7.26 -34.94 85.99
CA CYS A 207 -8.01 -34.27 84.93
C CYS A 207 -8.91 -35.26 84.19
N ARG A 208 -10.07 -34.78 83.76
CA ARG A 208 -11.00 -35.48 82.87
C ARG A 208 -11.21 -34.69 81.58
N TYR A 209 -11.21 -35.39 80.45
CA TYR A 209 -11.41 -34.81 79.12
C TYR A 209 -11.98 -35.85 78.15
N LEU A 210 -12.46 -35.39 76.99
CA LEU A 210 -12.97 -36.25 75.91
C LEU A 210 -11.87 -37.10 75.25
N PRO A 211 -12.18 -38.26 74.64
CA PRO A 211 -11.24 -39.04 73.84
C PRO A 211 -10.43 -38.20 72.84
N GLN A 212 -9.11 -38.42 72.79
CA GLN A 212 -8.24 -37.70 71.85
C GLN A 212 -8.60 -38.05 70.40
N ILE A 213 -8.77 -37.02 69.58
CA ILE A 213 -8.94 -37.17 68.13
C ILE A 213 -7.57 -37.48 67.52
N ASN A 214 -7.50 -38.50 66.68
CA ASN A 214 -6.31 -38.94 65.97
C ASN A 214 -6.64 -39.28 64.51
N SER A 215 -5.61 -39.56 63.71
CA SER A 215 -5.78 -39.87 62.28
C SER A 215 -6.60 -41.14 61.99
N PHE A 216 -6.91 -41.97 62.99
CA PHE A 216 -7.68 -43.21 62.81
C PHE A 216 -9.16 -43.03 63.12
N ASN A 217 -9.52 -42.08 64.00
CA ASN A 217 -10.91 -41.77 64.35
C ASN A 217 -11.47 -40.54 63.62
N ALA A 218 -10.61 -39.75 62.98
CA ALA A 218 -10.99 -38.61 62.13
C ALA A 218 -11.24 -39.02 60.67
N GLU A 219 -12.03 -38.22 59.95
CA GLU A 219 -12.19 -38.37 58.51
C GLU A 219 -10.87 -38.16 57.76
N ASN A 220 -10.65 -38.92 56.70
CA ASN A 220 -9.45 -38.79 55.89
C ASN A 220 -9.38 -37.43 55.21
N CYS A 221 -8.22 -36.78 55.33
CA CYS A 221 -7.90 -35.56 54.60
C CYS A 221 -8.06 -35.75 53.07
N THR A 222 -8.68 -34.78 52.42
CA THR A 222 -8.77 -34.75 50.95
C THR A 222 -7.38 -34.77 50.30
N PRO A 223 -7.22 -35.42 49.13
CA PRO A 223 -5.95 -35.49 48.43
C PRO A 223 -5.49 -34.11 47.90
N LEU A 224 -4.19 -34.02 47.60
CA LEU A 224 -3.62 -32.85 46.94
C LEU A 224 -4.13 -32.78 45.50
N HIS A 225 -4.63 -31.61 45.10
CA HIS A 225 -5.04 -31.30 43.75
C HIS A 225 -4.26 -30.09 43.25
N THR A 226 -3.89 -30.12 41.98
CA THR A 226 -3.29 -28.99 41.25
C THR A 226 -4.29 -28.48 40.24
N TYR A 227 -4.47 -27.16 40.13
CA TYR A 227 -5.34 -26.59 39.13
C TYR A 227 -4.52 -25.94 38.03
N ASP A 228 -4.78 -26.34 36.79
CA ASP A 228 -4.28 -25.63 35.62
C ASP A 228 -5.21 -24.45 35.30
N TYR A 229 -4.70 -23.24 35.43
CA TYR A 229 -5.44 -22.00 35.19
C TYR A 229 -5.98 -21.90 33.75
N PHE A 230 -5.30 -22.53 32.79
CA PHE A 230 -5.65 -22.46 31.38
C PHE A 230 -6.51 -23.64 30.89
N SER A 231 -6.72 -24.65 31.72
CA SER A 231 -7.53 -25.81 31.36
C SER A 231 -8.96 -25.40 30.94
N GLY A 232 -9.42 -25.98 29.83
CA GLY A 232 -10.73 -25.72 29.23
C GLY A 232 -10.80 -24.42 28.42
N SER A 233 -9.68 -23.71 28.25
CA SER A 233 -9.59 -22.46 27.48
C SER A 233 -8.75 -22.59 26.20
N GLU A 234 -8.16 -23.75 25.93
CA GLU A 234 -7.22 -23.98 24.84
C GLU A 234 -7.89 -23.81 23.47
N VAL A 235 -9.01 -24.51 23.27
CA VAL A 235 -9.77 -24.48 22.01
C VAL A 235 -10.39 -23.11 21.79
N SER A 236 -11.02 -22.53 22.81
CA SER A 236 -11.64 -21.20 22.71
C SER A 236 -10.61 -20.10 22.48
N TYR A 237 -9.40 -20.22 23.03
CA TYR A 237 -8.31 -19.27 22.78
C TYR A 237 -7.84 -19.31 21.32
N ILE A 238 -7.55 -20.50 20.78
CA ILE A 238 -7.15 -20.66 19.38
C ILE A 238 -8.28 -20.18 18.46
N LEU A 239 -9.51 -20.58 18.72
CA LEU A 239 -10.67 -20.14 17.94
C LEU A 239 -10.84 -18.62 18.00
N THR A 240 -10.68 -17.96 19.14
CA THR A 240 -10.85 -16.50 19.23
C THR A 240 -9.86 -15.76 18.32
N PHE A 241 -8.57 -16.11 18.34
CA PHE A 241 -7.56 -15.42 17.54
C PHE A 241 -7.54 -15.85 16.06
N THR A 242 -7.97 -17.07 15.74
CA THR A 242 -8.05 -17.56 14.34
C THR A 242 -9.38 -17.22 13.66
N SER A 243 -10.51 -17.27 14.37
CA SER A 243 -11.85 -17.02 13.82
C SER A 243 -12.05 -15.56 13.45
N VAL A 244 -11.47 -14.60 14.17
CA VAL A 244 -11.57 -13.18 13.80
C VAL A 244 -10.93 -12.92 12.43
N LEU A 245 -9.76 -13.52 12.17
CA LEU A 245 -9.09 -13.46 10.87
C LEU A 245 -9.85 -14.27 9.80
N GLY A 246 -10.32 -15.47 10.15
CA GLY A 246 -11.10 -16.35 9.28
C GLY A 246 -12.42 -15.72 8.84
N ALA A 247 -13.15 -15.08 9.75
CA ALA A 247 -14.42 -14.42 9.47
C ALA A 247 -14.23 -13.22 8.53
N CYS A 248 -13.16 -12.43 8.70
CA CYS A 248 -12.84 -11.35 7.76
C CYS A 248 -12.56 -11.90 6.35
N LEU A 249 -11.84 -13.03 6.26
CA LEU A 249 -11.55 -13.69 4.98
C LEU A 249 -12.81 -14.28 4.33
N VAL A 250 -13.67 -14.94 5.11
CA VAL A 250 -14.93 -15.52 4.63
C VAL A 250 -15.91 -14.44 4.19
N MET A 251 -16.05 -13.36 4.98
CA MET A 251 -16.86 -12.20 4.60
C MET A 251 -16.33 -11.55 3.31
N PHE A 252 -15.01 -11.44 3.15
CA PHE A 252 -14.42 -10.94 1.93
C PHE A 252 -14.73 -11.84 0.72
N VAL A 253 -14.53 -13.15 0.85
CA VAL A 253 -14.83 -14.11 -0.23
C VAL A 253 -16.32 -14.10 -0.56
N TRP A 254 -17.19 -14.07 0.45
CA TRP A 254 -18.64 -14.00 0.27
C TRP A 254 -19.07 -12.72 -0.47
N ILE A 255 -18.54 -11.55 -0.08
CA ILE A 255 -18.84 -10.28 -0.76
C ILE A 255 -18.30 -10.28 -2.19
N LEU A 256 -17.10 -10.81 -2.43
CA LEU A 256 -16.54 -10.96 -3.78
C LEU A 256 -17.42 -11.83 -4.67
N VAL A 257 -17.88 -12.97 -4.14
CA VAL A 257 -18.73 -13.92 -4.88
C VAL A 257 -20.11 -13.32 -5.13
N LYS A 258 -20.75 -12.75 -4.09
CA LYS A 258 -22.08 -12.15 -4.19
C LYS A 258 -22.10 -10.94 -5.12
N ASN A 259 -21.10 -10.06 -5.08
CA ASN A 259 -21.05 -8.91 -5.99
C ASN A 259 -20.65 -9.28 -7.42
N ARG A 260 -19.84 -10.33 -7.62
CA ARG A 260 -19.64 -10.89 -8.97
C ARG A 260 -20.95 -11.44 -9.52
N SER A 261 -21.70 -12.19 -8.71
CA SER A 261 -23.05 -12.65 -9.07
C SER A 261 -23.94 -11.46 -9.39
N LEU A 262 -24.05 -10.47 -8.50
CA LEU A 262 -24.95 -9.33 -8.69
C LEU A 262 -24.60 -8.48 -9.91
N ALA A 263 -23.31 -8.25 -10.19
CA ALA A 263 -22.89 -7.55 -11.40
C ALA A 263 -23.21 -8.39 -12.65
N ASP A 264 -22.95 -9.69 -12.61
CA ASP A 264 -23.32 -10.61 -13.69
C ASP A 264 -24.86 -10.67 -13.86
N ASP A 265 -25.65 -10.60 -12.78
CA ASP A 265 -27.11 -10.67 -12.76
C ASP A 265 -27.77 -9.38 -13.30
N ILE A 266 -27.29 -8.19 -12.90
CA ILE A 266 -27.77 -6.90 -13.44
C ILE A 266 -27.50 -6.81 -14.95
N THR A 267 -26.31 -7.25 -15.37
CA THR A 267 -25.95 -7.24 -16.80
C THR A 267 -26.74 -8.32 -17.56
N ARG A 268 -27.05 -9.45 -16.92
CA ARG A 268 -27.89 -10.53 -17.44
C ARG A 268 -29.34 -10.11 -17.66
N ASP A 269 -29.92 -9.32 -16.75
CA ASP A 269 -31.27 -8.76 -16.93
C ASP A 269 -31.30 -7.75 -18.07
N SER A 270 -30.25 -6.93 -18.24
CA SER A 270 -30.15 -6.03 -19.40
C SER A 270 -30.02 -6.79 -20.72
N LEU A 271 -29.34 -7.95 -20.73
CA LEU A 271 -29.18 -8.82 -21.89
C LEU A 271 -30.46 -9.60 -22.21
N ARG A 272 -31.26 -10.02 -21.22
CA ARG A 272 -32.54 -10.72 -21.44
C ARG A 272 -33.54 -9.89 -22.23
N ASN A 273 -33.53 -8.57 -22.06
CA ASN A 273 -34.48 -7.67 -22.70
C ASN A 273 -34.16 -7.36 -24.18
N ILE A 274 -32.99 -7.78 -24.69
CA ILE A 274 -32.62 -7.57 -26.10
C ILE A 274 -33.08 -8.80 -26.91
N VAL A 275 -34.13 -8.64 -27.71
CA VAL A 275 -34.54 -9.60 -28.74
C VAL A 275 -33.55 -9.53 -29.89
N LEU A 276 -32.83 -10.61 -30.15
CA LEU A 276 -31.80 -10.68 -31.21
C LEU A 276 -32.28 -11.57 -32.36
N PRO A 277 -31.91 -11.27 -33.62
CA PRO A 277 -32.12 -12.16 -34.77
C PRO A 277 -31.39 -13.51 -34.61
N ASP A 278 -31.82 -14.54 -35.34
CA ASP A 278 -31.28 -15.90 -35.23
C ASP A 278 -29.77 -16.03 -35.49
N ASN A 279 -29.19 -15.15 -36.29
CA ASN A 279 -27.76 -15.15 -36.66
C ASN A 279 -26.85 -14.44 -35.63
N VAL A 280 -27.39 -14.09 -34.46
CA VAL A 280 -26.71 -13.26 -33.46
C VAL A 280 -26.66 -13.94 -32.10
N HIS A 281 -25.46 -14.07 -31.54
CA HIS A 281 -25.20 -14.81 -30.30
C HIS A 281 -24.71 -13.91 -29.17
N LYS A 282 -25.16 -14.17 -27.95
CA LYS A 282 -24.70 -13.48 -26.73
C LYS A 282 -23.57 -14.27 -26.11
N ALA A 283 -22.46 -13.61 -25.81
CA ALA A 283 -21.32 -14.22 -25.13
C ALA A 283 -20.61 -13.23 -24.21
N LYS A 284 -19.76 -13.73 -23.31
CA LYS A 284 -18.85 -12.94 -22.49
C LYS A 284 -17.43 -13.13 -23.02
N GLU A 285 -16.86 -12.10 -23.63
CA GLU A 285 -15.49 -12.09 -24.14
C GLU A 285 -14.49 -11.87 -23.01
N LYS A 286 -13.49 -12.75 -22.88
CA LYS A 286 -12.32 -12.57 -22.00
C LYS A 286 -11.21 -11.85 -22.78
N VAL A 287 -11.22 -10.52 -22.76
CA VAL A 287 -10.22 -9.67 -23.44
C VAL A 287 -8.82 -9.84 -22.81
N THR A 288 -8.76 -9.96 -21.48
CA THR A 288 -7.52 -10.30 -20.75
C THR A 288 -7.83 -11.33 -19.67
N ARG A 289 -6.79 -11.83 -18.98
CA ARG A 289 -6.96 -12.74 -17.83
C ARG A 289 -7.84 -12.17 -16.71
N MET A 290 -7.95 -10.84 -16.62
CA MET A 290 -8.64 -10.12 -15.53
C MET A 290 -9.86 -9.32 -16.03
N LYS A 291 -9.97 -9.04 -17.33
CA LYS A 291 -11.03 -8.23 -17.93
C LYS A 291 -11.89 -9.09 -18.84
N SER A 292 -13.18 -9.12 -18.54
CA SER A 292 -14.21 -9.70 -19.39
C SER A 292 -15.28 -8.65 -19.70
N ARG A 293 -15.83 -8.68 -20.90
CA ARG A 293 -16.94 -7.81 -21.32
C ARG A 293 -18.03 -8.66 -21.98
N TYR A 294 -19.29 -8.23 -21.88
CA TYR A 294 -20.37 -8.87 -22.61
C TYR A 294 -20.36 -8.37 -24.05
N VAL A 295 -20.51 -9.30 -24.99
CA VAL A 295 -20.46 -9.04 -26.43
C VAL A 295 -21.59 -9.75 -27.14
N VAL A 296 -21.93 -9.19 -28.29
CA VAL A 296 -22.88 -9.71 -29.25
C VAL A 296 -22.09 -10.13 -30.47
N LEU A 297 -22.17 -11.41 -30.84
CA LEU A 297 -21.45 -11.99 -31.96
C LEU A 297 -22.41 -12.12 -33.14
N GLU A 298 -22.05 -11.54 -34.27
CA GLU A 298 -22.83 -11.61 -35.50
C GLU A 298 -21.99 -12.27 -36.60
N LEU A 299 -22.55 -13.34 -37.17
CA LEU A 299 -21.98 -14.07 -38.30
C LEU A 299 -22.57 -13.50 -39.59
N ASP A 300 -21.87 -12.55 -40.19
CA ASP A 300 -22.37 -11.86 -41.38
C ASP A 300 -22.04 -12.68 -42.65
N LYS A 301 -23.05 -13.35 -43.19
CA LYS A 301 -22.98 -14.16 -44.42
C LYS A 301 -22.69 -13.32 -45.66
N ALA A 302 -23.10 -12.04 -45.70
CA ALA A 302 -22.92 -11.19 -46.87
C ALA A 302 -21.49 -10.66 -46.99
N THR A 303 -20.84 -10.35 -45.85
CA THR A 303 -19.49 -9.79 -45.84
C THR A 303 -18.40 -10.81 -45.48
N SER A 304 -18.77 -12.04 -45.10
CA SER A 304 -17.84 -13.09 -44.65
C SER A 304 -17.00 -12.70 -43.42
N HIS A 305 -17.55 -11.83 -42.56
CA HIS A 305 -16.90 -11.37 -41.33
C HIS A 305 -17.58 -11.94 -40.08
N LEU A 306 -16.77 -12.26 -39.07
CA LEU A 306 -17.24 -12.45 -37.70
C LEU A 306 -17.14 -11.12 -36.96
N GLN A 307 -18.29 -10.49 -36.71
CA GLN A 307 -18.38 -9.21 -36.02
C GLN A 307 -18.63 -9.42 -34.53
N VAL A 308 -17.78 -8.80 -33.71
CA VAL A 308 -17.94 -8.72 -32.25
C VAL A 308 -18.44 -7.31 -31.95
N LYS A 309 -19.67 -7.20 -31.51
CA LYS A 309 -20.35 -5.96 -31.14
C LYS A 309 -20.52 -5.85 -29.63
N ASN A 310 -20.68 -4.64 -29.12
CA ASN A 310 -21.05 -4.38 -27.73
C ASN A 310 -22.54 -4.66 -27.51
N ILE A 311 -22.99 -4.59 -26.25
CA ILE A 311 -24.40 -4.71 -25.86
C ILE A 311 -25.32 -3.66 -26.53
N HIS A 312 -24.74 -2.51 -26.94
CA HIS A 312 -25.42 -1.46 -27.69
C HIS A 312 -25.33 -1.64 -29.22
N LEU A 313 -24.91 -2.81 -29.70
CA LEU A 313 -24.71 -3.16 -31.13
C LEU A 313 -23.60 -2.35 -31.84
N ASN A 314 -22.79 -1.62 -31.11
CA ASN A 314 -21.61 -0.94 -31.65
C ASN A 314 -20.50 -1.95 -31.98
N LEU A 315 -19.89 -1.84 -33.16
CA LEU A 315 -18.81 -2.72 -33.60
C LEU A 315 -17.55 -2.52 -32.74
N LEU A 316 -17.09 -3.59 -32.08
CA LEU A 316 -15.87 -3.58 -31.26
C LEU A 316 -14.68 -4.20 -32.00
N ARG A 317 -14.94 -5.27 -32.76
CA ARG A 317 -13.91 -6.01 -33.50
C ARG A 317 -14.55 -6.71 -34.68
N THR A 318 -13.87 -6.71 -35.82
CA THR A 318 -14.23 -7.53 -36.97
C THR A 318 -13.10 -8.53 -37.22
N ILE A 319 -13.43 -9.80 -37.42
CA ILE A 319 -12.49 -10.82 -37.86
C ILE A 319 -12.85 -11.15 -39.31
N ASP A 320 -11.95 -10.84 -40.24
CA ASP A 320 -12.11 -11.16 -41.65
C ASP A 320 -11.71 -12.63 -41.89
N LEU A 321 -12.62 -13.41 -42.48
CA LEU A 321 -12.40 -14.82 -42.75
C LEU A 321 -12.16 -15.11 -44.24
N ARG A 322 -12.18 -14.09 -45.12
CA ARG A 322 -12.05 -14.28 -46.58
C ARG A 322 -10.72 -14.91 -47.00
N ASN A 323 -9.63 -14.55 -46.33
CA ASN A 323 -8.27 -14.96 -46.68
C ASN A 323 -7.68 -16.03 -45.73
N VAL A 324 -8.51 -16.66 -44.90
CA VAL A 324 -8.08 -17.65 -43.89
C VAL A 324 -8.20 -19.06 -44.47
N LYS A 325 -7.23 -19.96 -44.21
CA LYS A 325 -7.31 -21.37 -44.68
C LYS A 325 -8.03 -22.30 -43.69
N ALA A 326 -7.89 -22.03 -42.39
CA ALA A 326 -8.46 -22.84 -41.34
C ALA A 326 -8.78 -22.00 -40.09
N VAL A 327 -9.93 -22.28 -39.47
CA VAL A 327 -10.31 -21.72 -38.16
C VAL A 327 -10.16 -22.83 -37.12
N MET A 328 -9.43 -22.56 -36.04
CA MET A 328 -9.25 -23.50 -34.94
C MET A 328 -10.12 -23.12 -33.75
N VAL A 329 -11.07 -23.97 -33.38
CA VAL A 329 -11.93 -23.78 -32.21
C VAL A 329 -11.50 -24.72 -31.09
N ARG A 330 -11.00 -24.16 -29.99
CA ARG A 330 -10.71 -24.91 -28.76
C ARG A 330 -11.88 -24.79 -27.81
N HIS A 331 -12.43 -25.90 -27.32
CA HIS A 331 -13.62 -25.88 -26.48
C HIS A 331 -13.53 -26.85 -25.30
N LEU A 332 -14.26 -26.53 -24.23
CA LEU A 332 -14.53 -27.46 -23.14
C LEU A 332 -15.54 -28.53 -23.56
N LYS A 333 -15.63 -29.62 -22.78
CA LYS A 333 -16.57 -30.73 -23.02
C LYS A 333 -18.05 -30.27 -23.04
N ASP A 334 -18.37 -29.21 -22.33
CA ASP A 334 -19.70 -28.61 -22.25
C ASP A 334 -19.92 -27.46 -23.25
N CYS A 335 -18.93 -27.10 -24.06
CA CYS A 335 -18.93 -25.92 -24.94
C CYS A 335 -19.28 -24.60 -24.24
N GLN A 336 -19.14 -24.52 -22.91
CA GLN A 336 -19.45 -23.30 -22.15
C GLN A 336 -18.37 -22.23 -22.36
N GLU A 337 -17.11 -22.64 -22.49
CA GLU A 337 -16.02 -21.77 -22.93
C GLU A 337 -15.49 -22.25 -24.29
N LEU A 338 -15.41 -21.31 -25.23
CA LEU A 338 -14.98 -21.50 -26.61
C LEU A 338 -13.89 -20.49 -26.93
N ILE A 339 -12.79 -20.93 -27.54
CA ILE A 339 -11.74 -20.06 -28.05
C ILE A 339 -11.66 -20.23 -29.56
N VAL A 340 -12.01 -19.18 -30.29
CA VAL A 340 -11.85 -19.11 -31.73
C VAL A 340 -10.47 -18.54 -32.02
N SER A 341 -9.59 -19.38 -32.56
CA SER A 341 -8.21 -19.05 -32.92
C SER A 341 -8.15 -18.97 -34.44
N VAL A 342 -7.91 -17.77 -34.96
CA VAL A 342 -7.77 -17.48 -36.39
C VAL A 342 -6.33 -17.07 -36.63
N ALA A 343 -5.71 -17.58 -37.69
CA ALA A 343 -4.36 -17.19 -38.07
C ALA A 343 -4.29 -15.65 -38.20
N ASN A 344 -3.17 -15.06 -37.79
CA ASN A 344 -2.90 -13.62 -37.89
C ASN A 344 -3.85 -12.70 -37.10
N HIS A 345 -4.69 -13.26 -36.23
CA HIS A 345 -5.50 -12.53 -35.27
C HIS A 345 -5.18 -12.98 -33.84
N TYR A 346 -5.49 -12.15 -32.83
CA TYR A 346 -5.46 -12.61 -31.43
C TYR A 346 -6.69 -13.47 -31.13
N ASP A 347 -6.56 -14.39 -30.18
CA ASP A 347 -7.58 -15.39 -29.90
C ASP A 347 -8.86 -14.72 -29.35
N LEU A 348 -10.02 -15.14 -29.85
CA LEU A 348 -11.32 -14.71 -29.33
C LEU A 348 -11.80 -15.72 -28.29
N SER A 349 -11.65 -15.38 -27.00
CA SER A 349 -12.07 -16.23 -25.88
C SER A 349 -13.48 -15.84 -25.41
N LEU A 350 -14.44 -16.75 -25.57
CA LEU A 350 -15.86 -16.57 -25.32
C LEU A 350 -16.35 -17.49 -24.21
N VAL A 351 -17.19 -16.96 -23.33
CA VAL A 351 -17.90 -17.71 -22.29
C VAL A 351 -19.40 -17.51 -22.46
N PHE A 352 -20.14 -18.60 -22.62
CA PHE A 352 -21.59 -18.61 -22.80
C PHE A 352 -22.30 -18.91 -21.47
N GLU A 353 -23.54 -18.42 -21.30
CA GLU A 353 -24.30 -18.65 -20.06
C GLU A 353 -24.66 -20.12 -19.85
N GLY A 354 -24.91 -20.85 -20.94
CA GLY A 354 -25.23 -22.26 -20.91
C GLY A 354 -24.59 -23.03 -22.06
N ALA A 355 -24.33 -24.31 -21.81
CA ALA A 355 -23.79 -25.25 -22.80
C ALA A 355 -24.58 -25.26 -24.11
N LEU A 356 -25.90 -25.06 -24.04
CA LEU A 356 -26.79 -25.09 -25.20
C LEU A 356 -26.58 -23.88 -26.14
N GLN A 357 -26.34 -22.68 -25.58
CA GLN A 357 -26.02 -21.49 -26.37
C GLN A 357 -24.63 -21.57 -27.01
N GLY A 358 -23.65 -22.09 -26.25
CA GLY A 358 -22.30 -22.32 -26.76
C GLY A 358 -22.26 -23.37 -27.86
N ARG A 359 -23.04 -24.46 -27.72
CA ARG A 359 -23.23 -25.46 -28.79
C ARG A 359 -23.89 -24.86 -30.02
N LYS A 360 -24.99 -24.10 -29.86
CA LYS A 360 -25.65 -23.41 -30.97
C LYS A 360 -24.66 -22.53 -31.74
N PHE A 361 -23.87 -21.70 -31.04
CA PHE A 361 -22.84 -20.88 -31.69
C PHE A 361 -21.74 -21.72 -32.37
N PHE A 362 -21.32 -22.84 -31.76
CA PHE A 362 -20.33 -23.74 -32.37
C PHE A 362 -20.85 -24.36 -33.67
N ASP A 363 -22.11 -24.79 -33.68
CA ASP A 363 -22.77 -25.37 -34.84
C ASP A 363 -22.99 -24.32 -35.93
N ASP A 364 -23.48 -23.13 -35.57
CA ASP A 364 -23.69 -22.01 -36.50
C ASP A 364 -22.36 -21.49 -37.08
N LEU A 365 -21.30 -21.45 -36.27
CA LEU A 365 -19.94 -21.10 -36.73
C LEU A 365 -19.37 -22.19 -37.66
N LYS A 366 -19.63 -23.46 -37.37
CA LYS A 366 -19.22 -24.58 -38.23
C LYS A 366 -19.93 -24.52 -39.58
N GLU A 367 -21.24 -24.33 -39.59
CA GLU A 367 -22.05 -24.14 -40.82
C GLU A 367 -21.54 -22.92 -41.59
N PHE A 368 -21.25 -21.81 -40.90
CA PHE A 368 -20.69 -20.61 -41.51
C PHE A 368 -19.32 -20.86 -42.16
N CYS A 369 -18.42 -21.60 -41.50
CA CYS A 369 -17.13 -21.95 -42.07
C CYS A 369 -17.24 -22.93 -43.25
N GLU A 370 -18.15 -23.91 -43.18
CA GLU A 370 -18.41 -24.86 -44.27
C GLU A 370 -18.98 -24.15 -45.50
N ASN A 371 -19.90 -23.20 -45.32
CA ASN A 371 -20.44 -22.36 -46.39
C ASN A 371 -19.37 -21.48 -47.07
N LEU A 372 -18.29 -21.13 -46.35
CA LEU A 372 -17.16 -20.35 -46.86
C LEU A 372 -16.00 -21.22 -47.39
N ASN A 373 -16.16 -22.54 -47.48
CA ASN A 373 -15.10 -23.52 -47.84
C ASN A 373 -13.86 -23.45 -46.92
N LEU A 374 -14.02 -23.08 -45.65
CA LEU A 374 -12.93 -22.99 -44.67
C LEU A 374 -12.71 -24.31 -43.93
N THR A 375 -11.45 -24.67 -43.68
CA THR A 375 -11.15 -25.91 -42.92
C THR A 375 -11.44 -25.68 -41.43
N PHE A 376 -12.56 -26.21 -40.92
CA PHE A 376 -12.92 -26.10 -39.51
C PHE A 376 -12.20 -27.17 -38.66
N LYS A 377 -11.25 -26.75 -37.81
CA LYS A 377 -10.53 -27.65 -36.88
C LYS A 377 -11.03 -27.42 -35.47
N HIS A 378 -11.47 -28.46 -34.77
CA HIS A 378 -11.85 -28.35 -33.37
C HIS A 378 -10.94 -29.20 -32.49
N LYS A 379 -10.66 -28.72 -31.27
CA LYS A 379 -9.86 -29.44 -30.27
C LYS A 379 -10.50 -29.32 -28.90
N GLN A 380 -10.79 -30.45 -28.29
CA GLN A 380 -11.25 -30.49 -26.91
C GLN A 380 -10.05 -30.36 -25.95
N GLU A 381 -10.12 -29.43 -25.01
CA GLU A 381 -9.06 -29.17 -24.04
C GLU A 381 -9.60 -29.00 -22.62
N ASP A 382 -8.76 -29.27 -21.62
CA ASP A 382 -9.07 -29.02 -20.21
C ASP A 382 -9.03 -27.52 -19.87
N ARG A 383 -9.77 -27.14 -18.83
CA ARG A 383 -9.95 -25.74 -18.40
C ARG A 383 -8.64 -25.02 -18.05
N LEU A 384 -7.63 -25.73 -17.56
CA LEU A 384 -6.31 -25.16 -17.26
C LEU A 384 -5.52 -24.86 -18.55
N THR A 385 -5.53 -25.77 -19.50
CA THR A 385 -4.84 -25.63 -20.80
C THR A 385 -5.42 -24.46 -21.61
N ILE A 386 -6.75 -24.35 -21.62
CA ILE A 386 -7.49 -23.22 -22.22
C ILE A 386 -7.07 -21.89 -21.58
N LYS A 387 -6.88 -21.82 -20.26
CA LYS A 387 -6.48 -20.58 -19.57
C LYS A 387 -5.05 -20.11 -19.89
N PHE A 388 -4.11 -21.03 -20.06
CA PHE A 388 -2.70 -20.67 -20.30
C PHE A 388 -2.34 -20.51 -21.77
N GLY A 389 -3.13 -21.09 -22.68
CA GLY A 389 -2.87 -21.10 -24.13
C GLY A 389 -3.52 -19.98 -24.95
N VAL A 390 -4.15 -18.96 -24.34
CA VAL A 390 -4.79 -17.85 -25.08
C VAL A 390 -3.78 -16.76 -25.41
N THR A 391 -3.66 -16.40 -26.70
CA THR A 391 -2.92 -15.22 -27.13
C THR A 391 -3.79 -13.98 -26.98
N THR A 392 -3.49 -13.12 -26.00
CA THR A 392 -4.25 -11.87 -25.77
C THR A 392 -3.79 -10.73 -26.68
N VAL A 393 -4.58 -9.65 -26.75
CA VAL A 393 -4.22 -8.40 -27.46
C VAL A 393 -2.85 -7.88 -27.00
N TYR A 394 -2.58 -7.89 -25.69
CA TYR A 394 -1.33 -7.39 -25.14
C TYR A 394 -0.14 -8.29 -25.52
N ASP A 395 -0.33 -9.61 -25.50
CA ASP A 395 0.70 -10.56 -25.94
C ASP A 395 1.02 -10.35 -27.43
N ARG A 396 -0.01 -10.07 -28.25
CA ARG A 396 0.14 -9.78 -29.68
C ARG A 396 0.86 -8.45 -29.93
N GLN A 397 0.45 -7.37 -29.27
CA GLN A 397 1.16 -6.07 -29.34
C GLN A 397 2.62 -6.16 -28.89
N LYS A 398 2.90 -6.96 -27.85
CA LYS A 398 4.27 -7.19 -27.40
C LYS A 398 5.11 -7.90 -28.47
N LYS A 399 4.56 -8.97 -29.07
CA LYS A 399 5.22 -9.68 -30.18
C LYS A 399 5.47 -8.77 -31.38
N LEU A 400 4.49 -7.94 -31.73
CA LEU A 400 4.60 -6.95 -32.80
C LEU A 400 5.71 -5.93 -32.52
N ALA A 401 5.76 -5.38 -31.30
CA ALA A 401 6.81 -4.45 -30.90
C ALA A 401 8.21 -5.09 -30.93
N ASP A 402 8.34 -6.35 -30.52
CA ASP A 402 9.61 -7.09 -30.59
C ASP A 402 10.03 -7.39 -32.04
N LEU A 403 9.07 -7.67 -32.93
CA LEU A 403 9.30 -7.81 -34.36
C LEU A 403 9.80 -6.51 -34.99
N CYS A 404 9.10 -5.39 -34.76
CA CYS A 404 9.50 -4.08 -35.27
C CYS A 404 10.93 -3.74 -34.82
N ARG A 405 11.23 -3.91 -33.52
CA ARG A 405 12.59 -3.68 -32.98
C ARG A 405 13.65 -4.55 -33.67
N PHE A 406 13.33 -5.81 -33.95
CA PHE A 406 14.24 -6.72 -34.64
C PHE A 406 14.55 -6.26 -36.08
N VAL A 407 13.52 -5.92 -36.85
CA VAL A 407 13.67 -5.41 -38.23
C VAL A 407 14.52 -4.14 -38.23
N ILE A 408 14.29 -3.27 -37.24
CA ILE A 408 14.91 -1.95 -37.20
C ILE A 408 16.38 -2.04 -36.76
N HIS A 409 16.68 -2.81 -35.73
CA HIS A 409 18.06 -2.98 -35.27
C HIS A 409 18.99 -3.47 -36.40
N ASN A 410 18.49 -4.36 -37.25
CA ASN A 410 19.30 -4.93 -38.31
C ASN A 410 19.29 -4.09 -39.60
N THR A 411 18.30 -3.21 -39.83
CA THR A 411 18.29 -2.27 -40.97
C THR A 411 19.13 -1.03 -40.71
N VAL A 412 19.18 -0.52 -39.46
CA VAL A 412 19.83 0.75 -39.10
C VAL A 412 21.30 0.60 -38.66
N ASP A 413 21.66 -0.43 -37.88
CA ASP A 413 22.98 -0.54 -37.21
C ASP A 413 24.01 -1.41 -37.98
N ASP A 414 23.85 -1.59 -39.29
CA ASP A 414 24.83 -2.17 -40.22
C ASP A 414 25.46 -3.54 -39.81
N LYS A 415 24.77 -4.33 -39.00
CA LYS A 415 25.15 -5.74 -38.75
C LYS A 415 24.49 -6.63 -39.81
N LYS A 416 25.30 -7.36 -40.58
CA LYS A 416 24.83 -8.38 -41.53
C LYS A 416 23.76 -9.25 -40.88
N ALA A 417 22.68 -9.50 -41.62
CA ALA A 417 21.54 -10.30 -41.20
C ALA A 417 21.99 -11.56 -40.44
N PRO A 418 21.51 -11.82 -39.21
CA PRO A 418 21.79 -13.10 -38.60
C PRO A 418 20.95 -14.15 -39.35
N MET A 419 21.62 -15.17 -39.92
CA MET A 419 21.01 -16.42 -40.42
C MET A 419 20.06 -17.12 -39.41
N LYS A 420 19.89 -16.58 -38.20
CA LYS A 420 18.92 -17.01 -37.18
C LYS A 420 17.47 -16.63 -37.48
N MET A 421 17.17 -15.97 -38.61
CA MET A 421 15.79 -15.63 -39.02
C MET A 421 14.93 -16.88 -39.33
N GLN A 422 15.55 -17.99 -39.77
CA GLN A 422 14.87 -19.23 -40.12
C GLN A 422 14.62 -20.20 -38.95
N GLN A 423 15.30 -20.04 -37.80
CA GLN A 423 15.21 -21.02 -36.69
C GLN A 423 14.15 -20.67 -35.63
N ASN A 424 13.66 -19.43 -35.56
CA ASN A 424 12.72 -19.01 -34.53
C ASN A 424 11.29 -18.86 -35.09
N LYS A 425 10.47 -19.89 -34.90
CA LYS A 425 9.01 -19.88 -35.22
C LYS A 425 8.21 -18.76 -34.51
N SER A 426 8.80 -18.04 -33.55
CA SER A 426 8.15 -16.96 -32.81
C SER A 426 7.96 -15.64 -33.59
N PHE A 427 8.61 -15.45 -34.75
CA PHE A 427 8.56 -14.18 -35.50
C PHE A 427 7.62 -14.17 -36.71
N PHE A 428 6.88 -15.23 -36.99
CA PHE A 428 5.86 -15.24 -38.06
C PHE A 428 4.57 -14.58 -37.57
N VAL A 429 4.58 -13.25 -37.45
CA VAL A 429 3.39 -12.45 -37.17
C VAL A 429 3.16 -11.54 -38.37
N GLU A 430 2.00 -11.68 -39.00
CA GLU A 430 1.56 -10.79 -40.07
C GLU A 430 0.78 -9.62 -39.46
N ILE A 431 1.04 -8.41 -39.96
CA ILE A 431 0.57 -7.14 -39.41
C ILE A 431 -0.68 -6.70 -40.16
N THR A 432 -1.74 -6.33 -39.43
CA THR A 432 -2.96 -5.77 -40.03
C THR A 432 -2.90 -4.25 -40.15
N LEU A 433 -3.80 -3.65 -40.93
CA LEU A 433 -3.90 -2.19 -41.08
C LEU A 433 -4.11 -1.48 -39.73
N ASP A 434 -5.00 -2.00 -38.89
CA ASP A 434 -5.28 -1.43 -37.57
C ASP A 434 -4.08 -1.52 -36.63
N GLU A 435 -3.31 -2.61 -36.72
CA GLU A 435 -2.10 -2.81 -35.92
C GLU A 435 -0.98 -1.88 -36.37
N LEU A 436 -0.79 -1.71 -37.68
CA LEU A 436 0.13 -0.75 -38.24
C LEU A 436 -0.25 0.69 -37.84
N ALA A 437 -1.54 1.05 -37.95
CA ALA A 437 -2.06 2.35 -37.57
C ALA A 437 -1.79 2.65 -36.09
N ASN A 438 -2.11 1.70 -35.21
CA ASN A 438 -1.88 1.82 -33.78
C ASN A 438 -0.38 1.94 -33.43
N GLU A 439 0.50 1.18 -34.08
CA GLU A 439 1.96 1.29 -33.87
C GLU A 439 2.57 2.59 -34.43
N LEU A 440 1.96 3.16 -35.48
CA LEU A 440 2.29 4.49 -35.99
C LEU A 440 1.67 5.61 -35.15
N GLY A 441 0.73 5.31 -34.25
CA GLY A 441 0.00 6.30 -33.46
C GLY A 441 -0.93 7.17 -34.33
N MET A 442 -1.53 6.57 -35.35
CA MET A 442 -2.45 7.21 -36.29
C MET A 442 -3.77 6.44 -36.34
N LEU A 443 -4.84 7.08 -36.82
CA LEU A 443 -6.11 6.40 -37.03
C LEU A 443 -6.05 5.49 -38.27
N PRO A 444 -6.74 4.32 -38.29
CA PRO A 444 -6.74 3.40 -39.44
C PRO A 444 -7.33 3.99 -40.73
N ASN A 445 -8.19 5.01 -40.60
CA ASN A 445 -8.76 5.75 -41.73
C ASN A 445 -7.80 6.81 -42.30
N ASN A 446 -6.62 7.00 -41.70
CA ASN A 446 -5.66 7.96 -42.19
C ASN A 446 -5.11 7.50 -43.55
N ILE A 447 -5.22 8.37 -44.55
CA ILE A 447 -4.83 8.09 -45.94
C ILE A 447 -3.38 7.62 -46.03
N PHE A 448 -2.46 8.24 -45.29
CA PHE A 448 -1.06 7.84 -45.28
C PHE A 448 -0.88 6.40 -44.83
N VAL A 449 -1.57 5.98 -43.77
CA VAL A 449 -1.49 4.60 -43.25
C VAL A 449 -2.06 3.61 -44.24
N GLN A 450 -3.21 3.92 -44.85
CA GLN A 450 -3.84 3.06 -45.85
C GLN A 450 -2.96 2.85 -47.08
N GLN A 451 -2.34 3.91 -47.60
CA GLN A 451 -1.48 3.80 -48.77
C GLN A 451 -0.15 3.13 -48.44
N LEU A 452 0.45 3.43 -47.29
CA LEU A 452 1.65 2.75 -46.82
C LEU A 452 1.40 1.24 -46.67
N PHE A 453 0.24 0.88 -46.11
CA PHE A 453 -0.17 -0.50 -45.95
C PHE A 453 -0.31 -1.21 -47.31
N ARG A 454 -1.05 -0.60 -48.25
CA ARG A 454 -1.22 -1.14 -49.62
C ARG A 454 0.11 -1.30 -50.35
N ARG A 455 1.09 -0.44 -50.08
CA ARG A 455 2.40 -0.53 -50.72
C ARG A 455 3.28 -1.62 -50.12
N MET A 456 3.20 -1.82 -48.80
CA MET A 456 3.88 -2.92 -48.10
C MET A 456 3.29 -4.27 -48.48
N ASP A 457 1.96 -4.36 -48.55
CA ASP A 457 1.19 -5.54 -48.94
C ASP A 457 1.37 -5.84 -50.46
N THR A 458 2.48 -6.49 -50.80
CA THR A 458 2.88 -6.71 -52.19
C THR A 458 2.08 -7.85 -52.83
N ASN A 459 1.69 -8.83 -52.02
CA ASN A 459 0.84 -9.95 -52.42
C ASN A 459 -0.67 -9.61 -52.39
N LYS A 460 -1.06 -8.42 -51.90
CA LYS A 460 -2.44 -7.92 -51.78
C LYS A 460 -3.33 -8.85 -50.96
N ASP A 461 -2.76 -9.53 -49.97
CA ASP A 461 -3.48 -10.49 -49.12
C ASP A 461 -4.15 -9.85 -47.89
N GLY A 462 -4.00 -8.52 -47.72
CA GLY A 462 -4.57 -7.76 -46.62
C GLY A 462 -3.75 -7.85 -45.33
N PHE A 463 -2.56 -8.44 -45.38
CA PHE A 463 -1.61 -8.54 -44.28
C PHE A 463 -0.20 -8.14 -44.73
N ILE A 464 0.62 -7.67 -43.79
CA ILE A 464 2.03 -7.38 -44.08
C ILE A 464 2.89 -8.45 -43.41
N THR A 465 3.64 -9.20 -44.21
CA THR A 465 4.63 -10.14 -43.73
C THR A 465 5.88 -9.43 -43.23
N VAL A 466 6.67 -10.10 -42.38
CA VAL A 466 7.96 -9.57 -41.89
C VAL A 466 8.90 -9.19 -43.03
N LYS A 467 8.86 -9.95 -44.13
CA LYS A 467 9.71 -9.71 -45.30
C LYS A 467 9.26 -8.47 -46.06
N GLU A 468 7.97 -8.34 -46.33
CA GLU A 468 7.40 -7.13 -46.96
C GLU A 468 7.66 -5.87 -46.15
N PHE A 469 7.49 -5.97 -44.83
CA PHE A 469 7.82 -4.90 -43.91
C PHE A 469 9.32 -4.57 -43.95
N TRP A 470 10.19 -5.57 -43.94
CA TRP A 470 11.63 -5.39 -44.05
C TRP A 470 12.04 -4.70 -45.36
N ASP A 471 11.51 -5.15 -46.49
CA ASP A 471 11.89 -4.66 -47.83
C ASP A 471 11.56 -3.16 -47.97
N VAL A 472 10.38 -2.72 -47.51
CA VAL A 472 10.03 -1.28 -47.53
C VAL A 472 10.90 -0.47 -46.56
N MET A 473 11.18 -1.02 -45.38
CA MET A 473 12.04 -0.37 -44.38
C MET A 473 13.50 -0.25 -44.85
N GLU A 474 14.00 -1.23 -45.61
CA GLU A 474 15.34 -1.21 -46.20
C GLU A 474 15.42 -0.18 -47.34
N VAL A 475 14.40 -0.07 -48.19
CA VAL A 475 14.33 1.00 -49.20
C VAL A 475 14.31 2.38 -48.54
N LEU A 476 13.53 2.57 -47.47
CA LEU A 476 13.50 3.84 -46.73
C LEU A 476 14.86 4.16 -46.08
N ALA A 477 15.53 3.17 -45.49
CA ALA A 477 16.81 3.35 -44.81
C ALA A 477 18.00 3.52 -45.77
N LYS A 478 18.15 2.60 -46.74
CA LYS A 478 19.35 2.43 -47.58
C LYS A 478 19.12 2.61 -49.09
N GLY A 479 17.87 2.69 -49.55
CA GLY A 479 17.54 2.80 -50.97
C GLY A 479 18.06 4.08 -51.64
N LYS A 480 18.30 3.99 -52.96
CA LYS A 480 18.72 5.12 -53.80
C LYS A 480 17.62 6.19 -53.89
N PRO A 481 17.94 7.46 -54.19
CA PRO A 481 16.94 8.52 -54.38
C PRO A 481 15.82 8.12 -55.35
N GLU A 482 16.16 7.40 -56.41
CA GLU A 482 15.20 6.94 -57.42
C GLU A 482 14.24 5.88 -56.88
N GLU A 483 14.74 4.91 -56.10
CA GLU A 483 13.92 3.86 -55.46
C GLU A 483 12.97 4.45 -54.41
N LYS A 484 13.43 5.49 -53.70
CA LYS A 484 12.62 6.24 -52.73
C LYS A 484 11.58 7.12 -53.40
N ALA A 485 11.94 7.83 -54.48
CA ALA A 485 10.99 8.59 -55.29
C ALA A 485 9.95 7.68 -55.93
N ARG A 486 10.34 6.47 -56.34
CA ARG A 486 9.42 5.42 -56.82
C ARG A 486 8.47 4.98 -55.72
N LEU A 487 8.97 4.73 -54.51
CA LEU A 487 8.14 4.39 -53.36
C LEU A 487 7.09 5.49 -53.06
N VAL A 488 7.49 6.77 -53.09
CA VAL A 488 6.56 7.89 -52.90
C VAL A 488 5.55 7.98 -54.04
N PHE A 489 5.99 7.89 -55.29
CA PHE A 489 5.12 7.86 -56.46
C PHE A 489 4.05 6.77 -56.33
N ASP A 490 4.48 5.55 -55.98
CA ASP A 490 3.60 4.40 -55.83
C ASP A 490 2.64 4.54 -54.62
N ILE A 491 3.00 5.28 -53.56
CA ILE A 491 2.12 5.56 -52.40
C ILE A 491 0.95 6.48 -52.80
N TYR A 492 1.18 7.42 -53.72
CA TYR A 492 0.18 8.40 -54.13
C TYR A 492 -0.55 8.05 -55.44
N ASP A 493 -0.07 7.06 -56.21
CA ASP A 493 -0.77 6.50 -57.39
C ASP A 493 -1.89 5.54 -56.95
N ILE A 494 -2.99 6.11 -56.45
CA ILE A 494 -4.10 5.37 -55.85
C ILE A 494 -4.75 4.40 -56.85
N ASN A 495 -4.79 4.77 -58.12
CA ASN A 495 -5.43 4.00 -59.18
C ASN A 495 -4.50 2.98 -59.83
N GLN A 496 -3.22 2.90 -59.43
CA GLN A 496 -2.18 2.07 -60.06
C GLN A 496 -2.08 2.33 -61.57
N SER A 497 -2.38 3.55 -61.98
CA SER A 497 -2.39 3.99 -63.37
C SER A 497 -0.98 4.18 -63.93
N ASN A 498 0.06 4.06 -63.09
CA ASN A 498 1.44 4.46 -63.38
C ASN A 498 1.57 5.95 -63.74
N CYS A 499 0.54 6.73 -63.41
CA CYS A 499 0.39 8.14 -63.68
C CYS A 499 -0.29 8.80 -62.49
N LEU A 500 0.24 9.94 -62.02
CA LEU A 500 -0.39 10.76 -60.98
C LEU A 500 -1.27 11.83 -61.62
N TYR A 501 -2.58 11.77 -61.38
CA TYR A 501 -3.52 12.78 -61.87
C TYR A 501 -3.55 14.00 -60.94
N LEU A 502 -4.25 15.06 -61.36
CA LEU A 502 -4.38 16.28 -60.57
C LEU A 502 -4.87 16.01 -59.15
N GLU A 503 -5.87 15.14 -58.98
CA GLU A 503 -6.38 14.76 -57.66
C GLU A 503 -5.34 14.06 -56.78
N ASP A 504 -4.50 13.20 -57.38
CA ASP A 504 -3.43 12.49 -56.68
C ASP A 504 -2.31 13.45 -56.28
N LEU A 505 -2.00 14.43 -57.14
CA LEU A 505 -1.05 15.50 -56.87
C LEU A 505 -1.57 16.48 -55.82
N VAL A 506 -2.86 16.82 -55.85
CA VAL A 506 -3.50 17.62 -54.79
C VAL A 506 -3.40 16.88 -53.48
N ARG A 507 -3.68 15.58 -53.43
CA ARG A 507 -3.51 14.78 -52.20
C ARG A 507 -2.04 14.69 -51.76
N LEU A 508 -1.10 14.55 -52.68
CA LEU A 508 0.34 14.59 -52.39
C LEU A 508 0.76 15.95 -51.82
N VAL A 509 0.26 17.06 -52.38
CA VAL A 509 0.51 18.42 -51.90
C VAL A 509 -0.20 18.69 -50.56
N CYS A 510 -1.44 18.26 -50.38
CA CYS A 510 -2.16 18.37 -49.11
C CYS A 510 -1.45 17.60 -47.99
N SER A 511 -0.99 16.38 -48.29
CA SER A 511 -0.25 15.57 -47.32
C SER A 511 1.18 16.03 -47.08
N SER A 512 1.86 16.63 -48.06
CA SER A 512 3.26 17.09 -47.94
C SER A 512 3.41 18.53 -47.47
N CYS A 513 2.43 19.40 -47.78
CA CYS A 513 2.47 20.84 -47.52
C CYS A 513 1.40 21.31 -46.51
N GLY A 514 0.56 20.43 -45.99
CA GLY A 514 -0.39 20.76 -44.92
C GLY A 514 -1.58 21.62 -45.37
N TYR A 515 -1.89 21.68 -46.66
CA TYR A 515 -3.10 22.32 -47.15
C TYR A 515 -4.31 21.39 -46.96
N ASP A 516 -5.44 21.92 -46.50
CA ASP A 516 -6.70 21.19 -46.54
C ASP A 516 -7.09 20.88 -47.99
N SER A 517 -7.71 19.72 -48.24
CA SER A 517 -8.16 19.34 -49.59
C SER A 517 -9.20 20.29 -50.18
N THR A 518 -9.79 21.14 -49.34
CA THR A 518 -10.76 22.18 -49.73
C THR A 518 -10.11 23.54 -50.01
N ASP A 519 -8.79 23.68 -49.79
CA ASP A 519 -8.07 24.93 -49.97
C ASP A 519 -7.57 25.05 -51.42
N GLY A 520 -8.05 26.04 -52.18
CA GLY A 520 -7.72 26.24 -53.60
C GLY A 520 -6.22 26.45 -53.88
N ASN A 521 -5.43 26.69 -52.84
CA ASN A 521 -3.97 26.76 -52.90
C ASN A 521 -3.32 25.40 -53.22
N ALA A 522 -3.85 24.29 -52.72
CA ALA A 522 -3.30 22.96 -53.02
C ALA A 522 -3.49 22.60 -54.50
N GLU A 523 -4.67 22.91 -55.03
CA GLU A 523 -5.02 22.70 -56.43
C GLU A 523 -4.16 23.54 -57.36
N SER A 524 -3.91 24.81 -57.02
CA SER A 524 -3.04 25.68 -57.81
C SER A 524 -1.57 25.21 -57.82
N VAL A 525 -1.05 24.72 -56.69
CA VAL A 525 0.31 24.14 -56.61
C VAL A 525 0.39 22.85 -57.43
N ALA A 526 -0.60 21.98 -57.33
CA ALA A 526 -0.66 20.74 -58.12
C ALA A 526 -0.74 21.02 -59.63
N LYS A 527 -1.56 22.00 -60.06
CA LYS A 527 -1.62 22.48 -61.45
C LYS A 527 -0.27 23.03 -61.92
N MET A 528 0.44 23.76 -61.07
CA MET A 528 1.78 24.27 -61.37
C MET A 528 2.80 23.13 -61.55
N MET A 529 2.68 22.04 -60.77
CA MET A 529 3.50 20.83 -60.95
C MET A 529 3.23 20.16 -62.29
N MET A 530 1.96 20.02 -62.70
CA MET A 530 1.59 19.48 -64.02
C MET A 530 2.12 20.34 -65.17
N MET A 531 1.99 21.67 -65.06
CA MET A 531 2.55 22.61 -66.03
C MET A 531 4.08 22.51 -66.13
N SER A 532 4.77 22.36 -65.00
CA SER A 532 6.24 22.21 -64.98
C SER A 532 6.73 20.89 -65.59
N ALA A 533 5.85 19.89 -65.65
CA ALA A 533 6.06 18.59 -66.29
C ALA A 533 5.81 18.62 -67.80
N GLY A 534 5.23 19.71 -68.33
CA GLY A 534 4.81 19.83 -69.73
C GLY A 534 3.55 19.02 -70.07
N VAL A 535 2.68 18.75 -69.08
CA VAL A 535 1.48 17.90 -69.23
C VAL A 535 0.21 18.77 -69.18
N LEU A 536 -0.75 18.52 -70.07
CA LEU A 536 -2.03 19.26 -70.15
C LEU A 536 -3.01 18.81 -69.04
N GLU A 537 -3.98 19.67 -68.67
CA GLU A 537 -5.04 19.30 -67.73
C GLU A 537 -5.82 18.07 -68.25
N GLY A 538 -5.67 16.92 -67.57
CA GLY A 538 -6.31 15.64 -67.91
C GLY A 538 -5.34 14.50 -68.22
N GLU A 539 -4.09 14.80 -68.58
CA GLU A 539 -3.03 13.80 -68.71
C GLU A 539 -2.31 13.63 -67.36
N GLY A 540 -2.11 12.39 -66.91
CA GLY A 540 -1.44 12.11 -65.64
C GLY A 540 0.09 12.19 -65.76
N ILE A 541 0.77 12.58 -64.68
CA ILE A 541 2.24 12.65 -64.62
C ILE A 541 2.79 11.22 -64.50
N THR A 542 3.49 10.74 -65.53
CA THR A 542 4.20 9.44 -65.49
C THR A 542 5.35 9.46 -64.48
N PHE A 543 5.81 8.28 -64.05
CA PHE A 543 6.94 8.20 -63.12
C PHE A 543 8.19 8.93 -63.62
N GLU A 544 8.50 8.89 -64.93
CA GLU A 544 9.67 9.62 -65.44
C GLU A 544 9.49 11.14 -65.43
N ASN A 545 8.29 11.64 -65.71
CA ASN A 545 7.99 13.06 -65.56
C ASN A 545 8.02 13.47 -64.08
N PHE A 546 7.48 12.64 -63.18
CA PHE A 546 7.55 12.86 -61.74
C PHE A 546 8.98 12.83 -61.22
N LYS A 547 9.78 11.85 -61.64
CA LYS A 547 11.21 11.73 -61.34
C LYS A 547 11.95 12.98 -61.80
N ASN A 548 11.65 13.47 -63.00
CA ASN A 548 12.22 14.71 -63.50
C ASN A 548 11.81 15.92 -62.64
N ILE A 549 10.53 16.10 -62.30
CA ILE A 549 10.09 17.21 -61.42
C ILE A 549 10.76 17.13 -60.04
N VAL A 550 10.80 15.93 -59.47
CA VAL A 550 11.27 15.66 -58.11
C VAL A 550 12.79 15.75 -58.00
N LEU A 551 13.52 15.36 -59.05
CA LEU A 551 14.99 15.32 -59.10
C LEU A 551 15.60 16.46 -59.97
N ARG A 552 14.85 17.46 -60.47
CA ARG A 552 15.41 18.55 -61.32
C ARG A 552 16.17 19.62 -60.54
N PRO A 553 17.47 19.87 -60.78
CA PRO A 553 18.25 20.86 -60.02
C PRO A 553 17.58 22.25 -59.98
N GLY A 554 17.21 22.72 -58.79
CA GLY A 554 16.52 24.00 -58.59
C GLY A 554 14.98 23.92 -58.47
N SER A 555 14.34 22.77 -58.70
CA SER A 555 12.92 22.59 -58.38
C SER A 555 12.69 22.58 -56.86
N LEU A 556 11.48 22.95 -56.43
CA LEU A 556 11.04 22.89 -55.03
C LEU A 556 11.25 21.49 -54.44
N PHE A 557 11.24 20.46 -55.29
CA PHE A 557 11.45 19.06 -54.94
C PHE A 557 12.91 18.59 -55.06
N SER A 558 13.76 19.18 -55.91
CA SER A 558 15.20 18.82 -55.95
C SER A 558 15.98 19.26 -54.74
N ARG A 559 15.51 20.34 -54.09
CA ARG A 559 15.98 20.73 -52.76
C ARG A 559 15.54 19.74 -51.68
N VAL A 560 14.54 18.90 -51.98
CA VAL A 560 13.86 17.92 -51.09
C VAL A 560 14.30 16.47 -51.37
N TYR A 561 14.86 16.16 -52.55
CA TYR A 561 15.10 14.76 -52.96
C TYR A 561 16.46 14.43 -53.60
N LEU A 562 17.42 15.35 -53.67
CA LEU A 562 18.76 15.04 -54.21
C LEU A 562 19.91 15.34 -53.24
N HIS A 563 20.02 14.50 -52.22
CA HIS A 563 21.32 14.05 -51.71
C HIS A 563 21.18 12.70 -50.98
N PHE A 564 20.50 11.74 -51.59
CA PHE A 564 20.28 10.39 -51.04
C PHE A 564 21.41 9.38 -51.35
N GLY A 565 22.61 9.83 -51.74
CA GLY A 565 23.65 8.95 -52.32
C GLY A 565 25.07 9.03 -51.76
N GLY A 566 25.34 9.81 -50.71
CA GLY A 566 26.69 9.86 -50.10
C GLY A 566 26.77 9.01 -48.84
N ARG A 567 27.88 8.28 -48.62
CA ARG A 567 28.21 7.72 -47.30
C ARG A 567 28.08 8.83 -46.24
N VAL A 568 27.01 8.80 -45.46
CA VAL A 568 26.76 9.79 -44.41
C VAL A 568 27.68 9.45 -43.23
N LYS A 569 28.82 10.14 -43.13
CA LYS A 569 29.60 10.20 -41.88
C LYS A 569 28.68 10.71 -40.75
N PRO A 570 28.87 10.28 -39.50
CA PRO A 570 28.01 10.66 -38.39
C PRO A 570 28.03 12.18 -38.19
N ILE A 571 26.99 12.86 -38.68
CA ILE A 571 26.75 14.27 -38.39
C ILE A 571 26.13 14.32 -37.00
N SER A 572 26.95 14.62 -35.99
CA SER A 572 26.47 15.27 -34.76
C SER A 572 25.96 16.64 -35.17
N ARG A 573 24.63 16.85 -35.19
CA ARG A 573 24.06 18.17 -35.49
C ARG A 573 24.12 18.98 -34.20
N THR A 574 25.21 19.72 -34.00
CA THR A 574 25.27 20.72 -32.94
C THR A 574 24.14 21.73 -33.13
N PHE A 575 23.48 22.11 -32.03
CA PHE A 575 22.38 23.07 -32.02
C PHE A 575 22.79 24.38 -32.71
N SER A 576 22.15 24.72 -33.84
CA SER A 576 22.39 25.98 -34.57
C SER A 576 21.12 26.81 -34.65
N PHE A 577 21.23 28.10 -34.33
CA PHE A 577 20.11 29.04 -34.31
C PHE A 577 19.67 29.58 -35.68
N ASP A 578 20.41 29.29 -36.76
CA ASP A 578 20.13 29.76 -38.13
C ASP A 578 20.15 28.60 -39.14
N SER A 579 19.11 28.52 -39.99
CA SER A 579 18.99 27.54 -41.07
C SER A 579 19.69 27.96 -42.38
N LYS A 580 20.67 28.88 -42.32
CA LYS A 580 21.40 29.34 -43.52
C LYS A 580 22.87 29.63 -43.21
N ALA A 581 23.72 28.61 -43.27
CA ALA A 581 25.16 28.78 -43.52
C ALA A 581 25.71 27.55 -44.28
N PRO A 582 26.69 27.71 -45.21
CA PRO A 582 27.18 26.62 -46.03
C PRO A 582 28.05 25.63 -45.24
N ILE A 583 27.94 24.36 -45.61
CA ILE A 583 28.36 23.15 -44.88
C ILE A 583 29.89 22.92 -44.79
N ARG A 584 30.75 23.84 -45.29
CA ARG A 584 32.14 23.48 -45.61
C ARG A 584 33.21 23.80 -44.55
N GLU A 585 32.91 24.51 -43.46
CA GLU A 585 33.98 25.04 -42.58
C GLU A 585 33.92 24.60 -41.11
N ARG A 586 33.15 23.55 -40.77
CA ARG A 586 32.99 23.09 -39.37
C ARG A 586 33.36 21.62 -39.10
N LEU A 587 34.11 20.99 -40.00
CA LEU A 587 34.37 19.54 -39.99
C LEU A 587 35.77 19.11 -39.52
N GLU A 588 36.64 20.02 -39.08
CA GLU A 588 38.03 19.67 -38.72
C GLU A 588 38.38 19.73 -37.22
N SER A 589 37.49 20.14 -36.30
CA SER A 589 37.87 20.29 -34.87
C SER A 589 37.34 19.23 -33.89
N GLU A 590 36.49 18.28 -34.28
CA GLU A 590 35.84 17.37 -33.31
C GLU A 590 35.75 15.89 -33.76
N ALA A 591 36.69 15.42 -34.57
CA ALA A 591 36.80 13.99 -34.90
C ALA A 591 37.52 13.15 -33.81
N GLY A 592 37.64 13.66 -32.58
CA GLY A 592 38.49 13.08 -31.53
C GLY A 592 37.80 12.28 -30.42
N ASN A 593 36.59 12.64 -29.96
CA ASN A 593 36.08 12.13 -28.67
C ASN A 593 34.60 11.72 -28.71
N GLY A 594 34.28 10.73 -29.54
CA GLY A 594 32.98 10.06 -29.52
C GLY A 594 33.17 8.56 -29.39
N GLU A 595 33.88 8.11 -28.35
CA GLU A 595 33.88 6.70 -27.99
C GLU A 595 32.43 6.30 -27.66
N GLU A 596 31.83 5.48 -28.53
CA GLU A 596 30.72 4.63 -28.11
C GLU A 596 31.25 3.73 -26.99
N GLU A 597 30.88 4.03 -25.73
CA GLU A 597 31.18 3.19 -24.58
C GLU A 597 30.66 1.77 -24.85
N GLY A 598 31.57 0.91 -25.28
CA GLY A 598 31.35 -0.50 -25.50
C GLY A 598 31.15 -1.22 -24.17
N GLY A 599 30.18 -2.13 -24.16
CA GLY A 599 30.24 -3.32 -23.32
C GLY A 599 30.15 -3.11 -21.80
N ASP A 600 29.25 -2.26 -21.32
CA ASP A 600 28.96 -2.19 -19.89
C ASP A 600 28.42 -3.56 -19.40
N SER A 601 29.08 -4.16 -18.39
CA SER A 601 28.65 -5.43 -17.79
C SER A 601 27.19 -5.37 -17.32
N ALA A 602 26.48 -6.50 -17.27
CA ALA A 602 25.09 -6.55 -16.78
C ALA A 602 24.93 -5.92 -15.38
N PHE A 603 25.99 -5.98 -14.56
CA PHE A 603 26.07 -5.31 -13.27
C PHE A 603 26.14 -3.78 -13.40
N SER A 604 26.97 -3.24 -14.30
CA SER A 604 27.06 -1.79 -14.55
C SER A 604 25.74 -1.21 -15.04
N GLN A 605 25.05 -1.89 -15.97
CA GLN A 605 23.72 -1.47 -16.42
C GLN A 605 22.67 -1.52 -15.30
N TRP A 606 22.70 -2.58 -14.47
CA TRP A 606 21.81 -2.70 -13.32
C TRP A 606 22.09 -1.60 -12.28
N TYR A 607 23.37 -1.38 -11.95
CA TYR A 607 23.84 -0.37 -10.99
C TYR A 607 23.51 1.05 -11.44
N ASN A 608 23.84 1.41 -12.69
CA ASN A 608 23.50 2.69 -13.29
C ASN A 608 21.98 2.88 -13.40
N GLY A 609 21.24 1.81 -13.70
CA GLY A 609 19.78 1.82 -13.66
C GLY A 609 19.21 2.10 -12.26
N TRP A 610 19.80 1.48 -11.24
CA TRP A 610 19.40 1.63 -9.85
C TRP A 610 19.74 3.03 -9.31
N ILE A 611 20.95 3.52 -9.54
CA ILE A 611 21.38 4.88 -9.19
C ILE A 611 20.54 5.93 -9.89
N ASN A 612 20.29 5.79 -11.18
CA ASN A 612 19.45 6.75 -11.90
C ASN A 612 18.00 6.74 -11.39
N SER A 613 17.48 5.58 -10.97
CA SER A 613 16.16 5.48 -10.34
C SER A 613 16.12 6.21 -8.99
N ILE A 614 17.16 6.03 -8.16
CA ILE A 614 17.29 6.71 -6.87
C ILE A 614 17.49 8.21 -7.07
N ARG A 615 18.41 8.64 -7.93
CA ARG A 615 18.69 10.06 -8.22
C ARG A 615 17.43 10.79 -8.68
N ASN A 616 16.62 10.18 -9.54
CA ASN A 616 15.35 10.76 -10.00
C ASN A 616 14.28 10.88 -8.90
N ARG A 617 14.42 10.15 -7.79
CA ARG A 617 13.46 10.12 -6.67
C ARG A 617 14.12 10.34 -5.32
N ILE A 618 15.28 11.00 -5.29
CA ILE A 618 16.14 11.01 -4.10
C ILE A 618 15.43 11.67 -2.91
N GLN A 619 14.69 12.75 -3.17
CA GLN A 619 13.86 13.43 -2.17
C GLN A 619 12.79 12.50 -1.61
N TYR A 620 12.09 11.75 -2.47
CA TYR A 620 11.07 10.80 -2.04
C TYR A 620 11.66 9.64 -1.22
N VAL A 621 12.81 9.10 -1.64
CA VAL A 621 13.52 8.04 -0.91
C VAL A 621 14.01 8.55 0.44
N PHE A 622 14.56 9.76 0.50
CA PHE A 622 15.02 10.39 1.74
C PHE A 622 13.88 10.50 2.77
N TRP A 623 12.73 11.07 2.39
CA TRP A 623 11.58 11.20 3.30
C TRP A 623 11.00 9.85 3.71
N LEU A 624 11.01 8.86 2.81
CA LEU A 624 10.58 7.50 3.12
C LEU A 624 11.49 6.87 4.18
N VAL A 625 12.81 6.97 3.99
CA VAL A 625 13.82 6.44 4.93
C VAL A 625 13.75 7.17 6.28
N LEU A 626 13.69 8.50 6.27
CA LEU A 626 13.57 9.31 7.48
C LEU A 626 12.32 8.94 8.28
N TYR A 627 11.17 8.81 7.61
CA TYR A 627 9.92 8.40 8.25
C TYR A 627 10.05 7.00 8.88
N THR A 628 10.65 6.04 8.18
CA THR A 628 10.88 4.70 8.77
C THR A 628 11.83 4.71 9.95
N ILE A 629 12.89 5.52 9.91
CA ILE A 629 13.84 5.63 11.03
C ILE A 629 13.13 6.21 12.25
N VAL A 630 12.41 7.31 12.10
CA VAL A 630 11.65 7.93 13.20
C VAL A 630 10.64 6.95 13.80
N MET A 631 9.90 6.24 12.95
CA MET A 631 8.96 5.21 13.38
C MET A 631 9.64 4.07 14.17
N LEU A 632 10.79 3.57 13.69
CA LEU A 632 11.54 2.51 14.36
C LEU A 632 12.16 3.00 15.67
N LEU A 633 12.59 4.25 15.76
CA LEU A 633 13.08 4.85 16.99
C LEU A 633 11.97 4.98 18.04
N ILE A 634 10.75 5.37 17.64
CA ILE A 634 9.58 5.41 18.54
C ILE A 634 9.25 3.99 19.07
N PHE A 635 9.36 2.97 18.20
CA PHE A 635 9.23 1.58 18.64
C PHE A 635 10.33 1.20 19.64
N ALA A 636 11.60 1.49 19.31
CA ALA A 636 12.77 1.11 20.10
C ALA A 636 12.79 1.78 21.47
N GLU A 637 12.42 3.06 21.55
CA GLU A 637 12.34 3.80 22.82
C GLU A 637 11.34 3.15 23.77
N ARG A 638 10.14 2.79 23.28
CA ARG A 638 9.12 2.13 24.12
C ARG A 638 9.48 0.69 24.45
N ALA A 639 10.14 -0.02 23.53
CA ALA A 639 10.67 -1.34 23.81
C ALA A 639 11.74 -1.28 24.91
N TYR A 640 12.68 -0.34 24.83
CA TYR A 640 13.70 -0.13 25.86
C TYR A 640 13.08 0.19 27.22
N PHE A 641 12.12 1.12 27.27
CA PHE A 641 11.42 1.50 28.50
C PHE A 641 10.80 0.30 29.22
N PHE A 642 10.07 -0.56 28.50
CA PHE A 642 9.41 -1.74 29.10
C PHE A 642 10.34 -2.93 29.34
N SER A 643 11.50 -2.98 28.68
CA SER A 643 12.50 -4.02 28.88
C SER A 643 13.44 -3.74 30.04
N VAL A 644 13.79 -2.46 30.27
CA VAL A 644 14.85 -2.06 31.20
C VAL A 644 14.29 -1.18 32.32
N GLU A 645 13.79 0.01 31.99
CA GLU A 645 13.40 1.01 33.01
C GLU A 645 12.21 0.54 33.86
N ARG A 646 11.27 -0.21 33.28
CA ARG A 646 10.06 -0.68 33.96
C ARG A 646 10.15 -2.08 34.58
N GLU A 647 11.35 -2.67 34.63
CA GLU A 647 11.54 -4.01 35.19
C GLU A 647 11.11 -4.10 36.68
N HIS A 648 11.32 -3.02 37.44
CA HIS A 648 10.94 -2.93 38.85
C HIS A 648 9.44 -3.14 39.12
N ARG A 649 8.57 -2.92 38.12
CA ARG A 649 7.12 -3.18 38.25
C ARG A 649 6.72 -4.64 38.01
N GLY A 650 7.65 -5.51 37.62
CA GLY A 650 7.42 -6.95 37.49
C GLY A 650 6.55 -7.41 36.30
N LEU A 651 5.89 -6.51 35.57
CA LEU A 651 4.99 -6.88 34.45
C LEU A 651 5.69 -7.72 33.36
N ARG A 652 6.97 -7.45 33.07
CA ARG A 652 7.78 -8.22 32.12
C ARG A 652 8.08 -9.64 32.62
N ARG A 653 8.20 -9.86 33.93
CA ARG A 653 8.45 -11.20 34.50
C ARG A 653 7.28 -12.14 34.29
N ILE A 654 6.07 -11.60 34.26
CA ILE A 654 4.82 -12.34 34.05
C ILE A 654 4.52 -12.49 32.55
N ALA A 655 4.48 -11.39 31.80
CA ALA A 655 4.04 -11.39 30.41
C ALA A 655 5.18 -11.52 29.39
N GLY A 656 6.42 -11.67 29.85
CA GLY A 656 7.61 -11.83 29.03
C GLY A 656 7.90 -10.61 28.14
N TYR A 657 8.63 -10.86 27.04
CA TYR A 657 8.90 -9.85 26.02
C TYR A 657 7.66 -9.49 25.17
N GLY A 658 6.54 -10.21 25.33
CA GLY A 658 5.27 -9.88 24.68
C GLY A 658 4.85 -8.44 24.97
N VAL A 659 4.96 -7.98 26.23
CA VAL A 659 4.65 -6.59 26.61
C VAL A 659 5.60 -5.59 25.97
N THR A 660 6.89 -5.93 25.89
CA THR A 660 7.89 -5.05 25.27
C THR A 660 7.54 -4.77 23.81
N VAL A 661 7.24 -5.83 23.07
CA VAL A 661 6.87 -5.75 21.64
C VAL A 661 5.51 -5.07 21.44
N THR A 662 4.49 -5.41 22.24
CA THR A 662 3.17 -4.78 22.08
C THR A 662 3.18 -3.29 22.37
N ARG A 663 3.96 -2.84 23.37
CA ARG A 663 4.06 -1.42 23.71
C ARG A 663 4.85 -0.61 22.69
N GLY A 664 5.93 -1.19 22.14
CA GLY A 664 6.64 -0.64 20.99
C GLY A 664 5.72 -0.52 19.77
N ALA A 665 5.07 -1.62 19.40
CA ALA A 665 4.16 -1.67 18.26
C ALA A 665 2.98 -0.70 18.40
N ALA A 666 2.40 -0.59 19.59
CA ALA A 666 1.33 0.38 19.87
C ALA A 666 1.79 1.82 19.61
N SER A 667 3.05 2.16 19.91
CA SER A 667 3.56 3.52 19.76
C SER A 667 3.90 3.86 18.32
N ALA A 668 4.49 2.91 17.58
CA ALA A 668 4.63 3.02 16.14
C ALA A 668 3.26 3.11 15.43
N MET A 669 2.26 2.36 15.91
CA MET A 669 0.89 2.39 15.41
C MET A 669 0.22 3.75 15.66
N MET A 670 0.35 4.32 16.87
CA MET A 670 -0.15 5.67 17.19
C MET A 670 0.44 6.73 16.26
N PHE A 671 1.76 6.70 16.02
CA PHE A 671 2.43 7.63 15.12
C PHE A 671 1.97 7.46 13.66
N THR A 672 1.93 6.21 13.17
CA THR A 672 1.60 5.93 11.77
C THR A 672 0.15 6.28 11.44
N TYR A 673 -0.84 5.89 12.25
CA TYR A 673 -2.24 6.26 12.01
C TYR A 673 -2.48 7.77 12.18
N SER A 674 -1.86 8.42 13.16
CA SER A 674 -2.04 9.88 13.35
C SER A 674 -1.47 10.69 12.18
N THR A 675 -0.31 10.32 11.65
CA THR A 675 0.29 11.04 10.52
C THR A 675 -0.38 10.71 9.19
N LEU A 676 -1.06 9.56 9.09
CA LEU A 676 -1.73 9.09 7.88
C LEU A 676 -2.84 10.04 7.39
N ILE A 677 -3.55 10.73 8.28
CA ILE A 677 -4.58 11.73 7.88
C ILE A 677 -3.98 13.01 7.29
N VAL A 678 -2.76 13.38 7.67
CA VAL A 678 -2.07 14.57 7.14
C VAL A 678 -1.83 14.41 5.63
N THR A 679 -1.51 13.20 5.18
CA THR A 679 -1.30 12.89 3.74
C THR A 679 -2.55 13.10 2.88
N MET A 680 -3.73 13.25 3.50
CA MET A 680 -5.01 13.45 2.83
C MET A 680 -5.56 14.89 2.98
N CYS A 681 -4.77 15.82 3.52
CA CYS A 681 -5.10 17.25 3.56
C CYS A 681 -4.90 17.90 2.18
N ARG A 682 -5.84 17.65 1.25
CA ARG A 682 -5.65 17.93 -0.18
C ARG A 682 -5.55 19.42 -0.51
N ASN A 683 -6.16 20.31 0.28
CA ASN A 683 -6.10 21.75 0.02
C ASN A 683 -4.78 22.32 0.54
N LEU A 684 -4.39 21.97 1.76
CA LEU A 684 -3.11 22.33 2.35
C LEU A 684 -1.95 21.87 1.46
N LEU A 685 -1.96 20.60 1.04
CA LEU A 685 -0.91 20.06 0.17
C LEU A 685 -0.90 20.72 -1.21
N ALA A 686 -2.05 21.12 -1.74
CA ALA A 686 -2.12 21.85 -3.01
C ALA A 686 -1.50 23.27 -2.90
N VAL A 687 -1.70 23.95 -1.77
CA VAL A 687 -1.06 25.26 -1.50
C VAL A 687 0.44 25.08 -1.30
N LEU A 688 0.86 24.13 -0.45
CA LEU A 688 2.28 23.87 -0.19
C LEU A 688 3.04 23.44 -1.46
N ARG A 689 2.37 22.78 -2.42
CA ARG A 689 2.94 22.39 -3.70
C ARG A 689 3.43 23.58 -4.54
N SER A 690 2.79 24.75 -4.49
CA SER A 690 3.23 25.92 -5.27
C SER A 690 4.36 26.70 -4.59
N THR A 691 4.62 26.44 -3.32
CA THR A 691 5.67 27.10 -2.54
C THR A 691 7.04 26.44 -2.70
N PHE A 692 8.06 27.03 -2.06
CA PHE A 692 9.41 26.44 -2.01
C PHE A 692 9.45 25.05 -1.33
N PHE A 693 8.45 24.69 -0.51
CA PHE A 693 8.39 23.39 0.16
C PHE A 693 8.36 22.22 -0.82
N GLN A 694 7.82 22.37 -2.03
CA GLN A 694 7.83 21.31 -3.05
C GLN A 694 9.25 20.88 -3.45
N ARG A 695 10.25 21.77 -3.31
CA ARG A 695 11.66 21.43 -3.57
C ARG A 695 12.26 20.55 -2.47
N ILE A 696 11.67 20.55 -1.28
CA ILE A 696 12.14 19.77 -0.13
C ILE A 696 11.30 18.49 -0.02
N ILE A 697 9.98 18.62 -0.09
CA ILE A 697 9.00 17.56 0.11
C ILE A 697 8.25 17.29 -1.21
N PRO A 698 8.29 16.05 -1.74
CA PRO A 698 7.64 15.71 -3.00
C PRO A 698 6.12 15.49 -2.80
N PHE A 699 5.33 16.57 -2.77
CA PHE A 699 3.90 16.51 -2.49
C PHE A 699 3.11 15.70 -3.54
N ASP A 700 3.61 15.60 -4.77
CA ASP A 700 3.01 14.80 -5.85
C ASP A 700 2.99 13.29 -5.58
N HIS A 701 3.75 12.83 -4.57
CA HIS A 701 3.80 11.44 -4.17
C HIS A 701 3.08 11.16 -2.84
N MET A 702 2.34 12.13 -2.27
CA MET A 702 1.68 11.96 -0.97
C MET A 702 0.63 10.84 -0.96
N VAL A 703 -0.09 10.60 -2.05
CA VAL A 703 -1.04 9.45 -2.12
C VAL A 703 -0.31 8.10 -2.21
N LYS A 704 0.92 8.07 -2.75
CA LYS A 704 1.78 6.87 -2.69
C LYS A 704 2.33 6.69 -1.27
N PHE A 705 2.74 7.79 -0.64
CA PHE A 705 3.23 7.81 0.72
C PHE A 705 2.15 7.40 1.73
N HIS A 706 0.90 7.82 1.55
CA HIS A 706 -0.25 7.36 2.33
C HIS A 706 -0.37 5.83 2.33
N ARG A 707 -0.27 5.20 1.15
CA ARG A 707 -0.33 3.73 1.03
C ARG A 707 0.86 3.06 1.72
N TYR A 708 2.04 3.66 1.62
CA TYR A 708 3.24 3.18 2.30
C TYR A 708 3.11 3.24 3.83
N MET A 709 2.62 4.37 4.37
CA MET A 709 2.34 4.53 5.79
C MET A 709 1.26 3.57 6.28
N ALA A 710 0.20 3.36 5.48
CA ALA A 710 -0.84 2.39 5.77
C ALA A 710 -0.27 0.96 5.84
N SER A 711 0.61 0.56 4.91
CA SER A 711 1.25 -0.75 4.97
C SER A 711 2.04 -0.95 6.27
N TRP A 712 2.81 0.04 6.70
CA TRP A 712 3.51 -0.03 7.99
C TRP A 712 2.56 -0.04 9.19
N ALA A 713 1.50 0.77 9.15
CA ALA A 713 0.48 0.76 10.19
C ALA A 713 -0.14 -0.64 10.34
N LEU A 714 -0.46 -1.31 9.23
CA LEU A 714 -0.97 -2.68 9.23
C LEU A 714 0.03 -3.68 9.83
N VAL A 715 1.32 -3.59 9.47
CA VAL A 715 2.37 -4.45 10.05
C VAL A 715 2.41 -4.30 11.56
N TRP A 716 2.40 -3.07 12.07
CA TRP A 716 2.40 -2.83 13.52
C TRP A 716 1.11 -3.26 14.20
N THR A 717 -0.05 -3.10 13.55
CA THR A 717 -1.32 -3.63 14.05
C THR A 717 -1.26 -5.15 14.21
N VAL A 718 -0.72 -5.89 13.23
CA VAL A 718 -0.55 -7.34 13.31
C VAL A 718 0.40 -7.74 14.44
N VAL A 719 1.57 -7.08 14.53
CA VAL A 719 2.53 -7.32 15.62
C VAL A 719 1.90 -7.05 17.00
N HIS A 720 1.10 -5.98 17.11
CA HIS A 720 0.39 -5.62 18.32
C HIS A 720 -0.67 -6.67 18.71
N ILE A 721 -1.48 -7.15 17.76
CA ILE A 721 -2.49 -8.20 17.99
C ILE A 721 -1.81 -9.51 18.45
N VAL A 722 -0.77 -9.95 17.74
CA VAL A 722 -0.05 -11.19 18.08
C VAL A 722 0.61 -11.08 19.45
N GLY A 723 1.24 -9.94 19.75
CA GLY A 723 1.83 -9.73 21.06
C GLY A 723 0.78 -9.68 22.18
N HIS A 724 -0.43 -9.15 21.93
CA HIS A 724 -1.51 -9.18 22.91
C HIS A 724 -2.10 -10.57 23.12
N ALA A 725 -2.14 -11.40 22.08
CA ALA A 725 -2.47 -12.82 22.23
C ALA A 725 -1.50 -13.48 23.22
N VAL A 726 -0.18 -13.37 22.97
CA VAL A 726 0.86 -13.89 23.87
C VAL A 726 0.72 -13.34 25.29
N ASN A 727 0.46 -12.04 25.45
CA ASN A 727 0.26 -11.44 26.76
C ASN A 727 -0.98 -12.01 27.48
N PHE A 728 -2.11 -12.18 26.79
CA PHE A 728 -3.32 -12.74 27.39
C PHE A 728 -3.14 -14.21 27.77
N TYR A 729 -2.37 -14.98 27.00
CA TYR A 729 -1.97 -16.33 27.42
C TYR A 729 -1.20 -16.29 28.74
N HIS A 730 -0.12 -15.51 28.81
CA HIS A 730 0.70 -15.41 30.02
C HIS A 730 -0.04 -14.83 31.23
N ILE A 731 -0.92 -13.86 31.03
CA ILE A 731 -1.75 -13.26 32.08
C ILE A 731 -2.75 -14.29 32.61
N SER A 732 -3.36 -15.09 31.74
CA SER A 732 -4.34 -16.10 32.13
C SER A 732 -3.75 -17.34 32.80
N THR A 733 -2.44 -17.50 32.77
CA THR A 733 -1.75 -18.56 33.52
C THR A 733 -1.23 -18.10 34.90
N GLN A 734 -1.40 -16.82 35.27
CA GLN A 734 -1.00 -16.33 36.59
C GLN A 734 -2.10 -16.46 37.65
N THR A 735 -1.67 -16.39 38.92
CA THR A 735 -2.58 -16.34 40.07
C THR A 735 -3.37 -15.02 40.12
N ALA A 736 -4.58 -15.06 40.70
CA ALA A 736 -5.39 -13.86 40.89
C ALA A 736 -4.70 -12.81 41.81
N SER A 737 -3.87 -13.25 42.76
CA SER A 737 -3.08 -12.35 43.62
C SER A 737 -2.04 -11.56 42.83
N ASP A 738 -1.31 -12.21 41.92
CA ASP A 738 -0.29 -11.55 41.10
C ASP A 738 -0.93 -10.54 40.14
N LEU A 739 -2.06 -10.92 39.55
CA LEU A 739 -2.83 -10.04 38.67
C LEU A 739 -3.41 -8.85 39.42
N THR A 740 -3.92 -9.04 40.64
CA THR A 740 -4.44 -7.93 41.47
C THR A 740 -3.32 -6.97 41.88
N CYS A 741 -2.09 -7.47 42.06
CA CYS A 741 -0.92 -6.64 42.35
C CYS A 741 -0.56 -5.73 41.14
N LEU A 742 -0.58 -6.30 39.92
CA LEU A 742 -0.25 -5.57 38.69
C LEU A 742 -1.39 -4.67 38.18
N PHE A 743 -2.63 -5.15 38.28
CA PHE A 743 -3.85 -4.53 37.77
C PHE A 743 -4.81 -4.24 38.92
N ARG A 744 -4.44 -3.30 39.79
CA ARG A 744 -5.21 -2.95 40.99
C ARG A 744 -6.67 -2.58 40.72
N ASP A 745 -6.94 -1.99 39.56
CA ASP A 745 -8.29 -1.56 39.16
C ASP A 745 -9.18 -2.75 38.72
N PHE A 746 -8.61 -3.94 38.54
CA PHE A 746 -9.28 -5.14 38.05
C PHE A 746 -9.19 -6.25 39.12
N PHE A 747 -9.82 -6.01 40.27
CA PHE A 747 -9.83 -6.94 41.40
C PHE A 747 -10.51 -8.27 41.07
N ARG A 748 -9.89 -9.37 41.49
CA ARG A 748 -10.49 -10.70 41.48
C ARG A 748 -10.24 -11.43 42.79
N SER A 749 -11.27 -12.11 43.28
CA SER A 749 -11.14 -13.00 44.43
C SER A 749 -10.16 -14.13 44.13
N SER A 750 -9.38 -14.53 45.13
CA SER A 750 -8.32 -15.56 45.01
C SER A 750 -8.81 -16.93 44.55
N HIS A 751 -10.10 -17.22 44.70
CA HIS A 751 -10.74 -18.47 44.28
C HIS A 751 -11.33 -18.44 42.86
N VAL A 752 -11.22 -17.32 42.12
CA VAL A 752 -11.74 -17.19 40.75
C VAL A 752 -10.60 -17.23 39.74
N LEU A 753 -10.69 -18.14 38.77
CA LEU A 753 -9.68 -18.28 37.72
C LEU A 753 -9.71 -17.07 36.74
N PRO A 754 -8.56 -16.44 36.45
CA PRO A 754 -8.48 -15.31 35.52
C PRO A 754 -8.45 -15.77 34.05
N LYS A 755 -9.62 -16.16 33.52
CA LYS A 755 -9.75 -16.61 32.12
C LYS A 755 -9.50 -15.48 31.12
N PHE A 756 -8.96 -15.83 29.94
CA PHE A 756 -8.62 -14.84 28.91
C PHE A 756 -9.84 -14.13 28.31
N HIS A 757 -11.03 -14.74 28.43
CA HIS A 757 -12.29 -14.21 27.89
C HIS A 757 -12.61 -12.86 28.51
N TYR A 758 -12.35 -12.72 29.81
CA TYR A 758 -12.49 -11.45 30.52
C TYR A 758 -11.64 -10.35 29.88
N TRP A 759 -10.35 -10.63 29.70
CA TRP A 759 -9.40 -9.68 29.14
C TRP A 759 -9.76 -9.31 27.69
N CYS A 760 -10.28 -10.27 26.90
CA CYS A 760 -10.64 -10.05 25.51
C CYS A 760 -11.99 -9.35 25.31
N PHE A 761 -13.01 -9.68 26.10
CA PHE A 761 -14.40 -9.27 25.84
C PHE A 761 -15.05 -8.41 26.92
N GLU A 762 -14.61 -8.52 28.18
CA GLU A 762 -15.20 -7.77 29.30
C GLU A 762 -14.40 -6.51 29.64
N THR A 763 -13.14 -6.41 29.21
CA THR A 763 -12.39 -5.16 29.33
C THR A 763 -12.62 -4.23 28.14
N ILE A 764 -12.67 -2.92 28.42
CA ILE A 764 -12.81 -1.89 27.37
C ILE A 764 -11.69 -2.03 26.34
N THR A 765 -10.43 -2.20 26.77
CA THR A 765 -9.27 -2.35 25.88
C THR A 765 -9.38 -3.60 25.02
N GLY A 766 -9.80 -4.75 25.57
CA GLY A 766 -10.00 -5.97 24.79
C GLY A 766 -11.10 -5.84 23.75
N PHE A 767 -12.31 -5.45 24.19
CA PHE A 767 -13.49 -5.40 23.34
C PHE A 767 -13.32 -4.42 22.18
N THR A 768 -12.83 -3.22 22.47
CA THR A 768 -12.51 -2.22 21.42
C THR A 768 -11.38 -2.70 20.50
N GLY A 769 -10.41 -3.47 21.01
CA GLY A 769 -9.33 -4.07 20.21
C GLY A 769 -9.85 -5.08 19.18
N VAL A 770 -10.84 -5.90 19.54
CA VAL A 770 -11.51 -6.82 18.62
C VAL A 770 -12.27 -6.04 17.54
N LEU A 771 -13.06 -5.03 17.94
CA LEU A 771 -13.79 -4.18 16.99
C LEU A 771 -12.84 -3.43 16.04
N LEU A 772 -11.73 -2.89 16.54
CA LEU A 772 -10.69 -2.26 15.73
C LEU A 772 -10.05 -3.23 14.74
N THR A 773 -9.83 -4.48 15.15
CA THR A 773 -9.26 -5.51 14.27
C THR A 773 -10.21 -5.82 13.11
N LEU A 774 -11.50 -6.03 13.39
CA LEU A 774 -12.54 -6.23 12.38
C LEU A 774 -12.63 -5.02 11.43
N GLN A 775 -12.64 -3.82 11.98
CA GLN A 775 -12.73 -2.57 11.23
C GLN A 775 -11.49 -2.35 10.34
N THR A 776 -10.30 -2.64 10.87
CA THR A 776 -9.04 -2.56 10.11
C THR A 776 -9.05 -3.56 8.96
N ALA A 777 -9.42 -4.81 9.23
CA ALA A 777 -9.53 -5.84 8.19
C ALA A 777 -10.49 -5.40 7.07
N LEU A 778 -11.67 -4.88 7.43
CA LEU A 778 -12.64 -4.35 6.47
C LEU A 778 -12.03 -3.26 5.60
N ILE A 779 -11.44 -2.21 6.18
CA ILE A 779 -10.88 -1.08 5.42
C ILE A 779 -9.76 -1.56 4.48
N TYR A 780 -8.81 -2.37 4.96
CA TYR A 780 -7.63 -2.76 4.18
C TYR A 780 -7.97 -3.72 3.04
N ILE A 781 -8.88 -4.67 3.28
CA ILE A 781 -9.34 -5.62 2.27
C ILE A 781 -9.96 -4.89 1.08
N PHE A 782 -10.90 -3.96 1.34
CA PHE A 782 -11.55 -3.19 0.29
C PHE A 782 -10.63 -2.12 -0.33
N ALA A 783 -9.64 -1.61 0.41
CA ALA A 783 -8.64 -0.69 -0.14
C ALA A 783 -7.68 -1.37 -1.13
N TYR A 784 -7.26 -2.61 -0.85
CA TYR A 784 -6.32 -3.33 -1.70
C TYR A 784 -6.99 -3.97 -2.93
N PHE A 785 -8.12 -4.67 -2.73
CA PHE A 785 -8.83 -5.39 -3.80
C PHE A 785 -10.04 -4.63 -4.35
N GLY A 786 -10.78 -3.95 -3.48
CA GLY A 786 -12.04 -3.28 -3.83
C GLY A 786 -11.86 -2.08 -4.75
N ARG A 787 -10.70 -1.39 -4.73
CA ARG A 787 -10.51 -0.20 -5.57
C ARG A 787 -10.57 -0.47 -7.08
N ALA A 788 -10.10 -1.63 -7.53
CA ALA A 788 -10.08 -1.97 -8.96
C ALA A 788 -11.43 -2.52 -9.46
N ASN A 789 -12.11 -3.29 -8.61
CA ASN A 789 -13.28 -4.08 -9.02
C ASN A 789 -14.61 -3.55 -8.44
N PHE A 790 -14.58 -2.96 -7.24
CA PHE A 790 -15.76 -2.60 -6.44
C PHE A 790 -15.64 -1.19 -5.84
N PHE A 791 -15.55 -0.19 -6.71
CA PHE A 791 -15.24 1.19 -6.32
C PHE A 791 -16.18 1.77 -5.25
N ARG A 792 -17.50 1.56 -5.36
CA ARG A 792 -18.49 2.04 -4.38
C ARG A 792 -18.27 1.46 -2.98
N HIS A 793 -17.97 0.17 -2.90
CA HIS A 793 -17.73 -0.52 -1.62
C HIS A 793 -16.41 -0.09 -1.00
N PHE A 794 -15.38 0.15 -1.83
CA PHE A 794 -14.14 0.78 -1.38
C PHE A 794 -14.41 2.13 -0.70
N TRP A 795 -15.18 3.02 -1.34
CA TRP A 795 -15.46 4.33 -0.76
C TRP A 795 -16.28 4.25 0.53
N LEU A 796 -17.31 3.39 0.56
CA LEU A 796 -18.15 3.19 1.73
C LEU A 796 -17.32 2.71 2.93
N THR A 797 -16.52 1.67 2.75
CA THR A 797 -15.69 1.10 3.83
C THR A 797 -14.58 2.05 4.23
N HIS A 798 -13.89 2.69 3.29
CA HIS A 798 -12.79 3.61 3.62
C HIS A 798 -13.28 4.86 4.38
N ASN A 799 -14.52 5.32 4.15
CA ASN A 799 -15.13 6.42 4.90
C ASN A 799 -15.52 6.10 6.34
N THR A 800 -15.43 4.85 6.77
CA THR A 800 -15.68 4.47 8.17
C THR A 800 -14.46 4.73 9.07
N TYR A 801 -13.45 5.46 8.58
CA TYR A 801 -12.29 5.88 9.37
C TYR A 801 -12.63 6.74 10.61
N PRO A 802 -13.71 7.55 10.69
CA PRO A 802 -14.06 8.24 11.93
C PRO A 802 -14.40 7.26 13.05
N ILE A 803 -15.14 6.18 12.73
CA ILE A 803 -15.45 5.11 13.69
C ILE A 803 -14.15 4.45 14.15
N PHE A 804 -13.21 4.19 13.23
CA PHE A 804 -11.89 3.66 13.56
C PHE A 804 -11.17 4.56 14.58
N TYR A 805 -11.10 5.88 14.38
CA TYR A 805 -10.43 6.77 15.33
C TYR A 805 -11.15 6.90 16.67
N VAL A 806 -12.48 6.89 16.70
CA VAL A 806 -13.25 6.86 17.95
C VAL A 806 -12.93 5.60 18.75
N LEU A 807 -12.96 4.43 18.10
CA LEU A 807 -12.58 3.17 18.73
C LEU A 807 -11.11 3.17 19.18
N PHE A 808 -10.21 3.80 18.42
CA PHE A 808 -8.79 3.91 18.76
C PHE A 808 -8.56 4.74 20.02
N VAL A 809 -9.32 5.84 20.21
CA VAL A 809 -9.31 6.64 21.45
C VAL A 809 -9.84 5.81 22.63
N LEU A 810 -10.97 5.13 22.45
CA LEU A 810 -11.56 4.28 23.50
C LEU A 810 -10.68 3.08 23.86
N HIS A 811 -9.92 2.54 22.92
CA HIS A 811 -9.04 1.41 23.17
C HIS A 811 -7.95 1.72 24.21
N GLY A 812 -7.39 2.94 24.16
CA GLY A 812 -6.41 3.40 25.13
C GLY A 812 -7.00 3.91 26.46
N SER A 813 -8.32 4.16 26.54
CA SER A 813 -8.93 4.77 27.72
C SER A 813 -9.08 3.79 28.89
N GLY A 814 -9.03 2.48 28.65
CA GLY A 814 -9.06 1.45 29.70
C GLY A 814 -7.83 1.43 30.62
N MET A 815 -6.78 2.24 30.32
CA MET A 815 -5.61 2.49 31.17
C MET A 815 -4.88 1.24 31.70
N LEU A 816 -5.04 0.09 31.03
CA LEU A 816 -4.65 -1.20 31.57
C LEU A 816 -3.15 -1.32 31.90
N VAL A 817 -2.27 -0.77 31.05
CA VAL A 817 -0.81 -0.86 31.22
C VAL A 817 -0.16 0.51 31.43
N GLN A 818 -0.69 1.54 30.78
CA GLN A 818 -0.17 2.91 30.86
C GLN A 818 -1.28 3.92 30.53
N ARG A 819 -1.07 5.19 30.89
CA ARG A 819 -1.97 6.30 30.54
C ARG A 819 -2.06 6.48 29.01
N PRO A 820 -3.21 6.87 28.44
CA PRO A 820 -3.38 6.99 26.99
C PRO A 820 -2.44 8.07 26.42
N PHE A 821 -1.61 7.73 25.44
CA PHE A 821 -0.70 8.67 24.76
C PHE A 821 -1.18 9.08 23.36
N PHE A 822 -2.21 8.42 22.84
CA PHE A 822 -2.65 8.60 21.45
C PHE A 822 -3.00 10.05 21.13
N HIS A 823 -3.63 10.77 22.06
CA HIS A 823 -4.03 12.16 21.85
C HIS A 823 -2.85 13.10 21.54
N TYR A 824 -1.65 12.84 22.09
CA TYR A 824 -0.46 13.64 21.78
C TYR A 824 -0.03 13.50 20.32
N PHE A 825 -0.20 12.32 19.72
CA PHE A 825 0.08 12.10 18.30
C PHE A 825 -1.05 12.60 17.40
N PHE A 826 -2.30 12.45 17.86
CA PHE A 826 -3.48 12.61 17.01
C PHE A 826 -4.03 14.04 16.92
N LEU A 827 -3.95 14.84 18.00
CA LEU A 827 -4.68 16.11 18.08
C LEU A 827 -4.26 17.12 16.99
N GLY A 828 -2.95 17.32 16.79
CA GLY A 828 -2.42 18.22 15.76
C GLY A 828 -2.84 17.81 14.33
N PRO A 829 -2.54 16.57 13.90
CA PRO A 829 -3.00 16.03 12.62
C PRO A 829 -4.52 16.11 12.42
N CYS A 830 -5.30 15.84 13.47
CA CYS A 830 -6.77 15.88 13.42
C CYS A 830 -7.28 17.30 13.15
N ILE A 831 -6.78 18.29 13.89
CA ILE A 831 -7.15 19.70 13.69
C ILE A 831 -6.82 20.14 12.26
N LEU A 832 -5.62 19.82 11.77
CA LEU A 832 -5.21 20.15 10.39
C LEU A 832 -6.15 19.53 9.35
N PHE A 833 -6.51 18.26 9.52
CA PHE A 833 -7.40 17.56 8.61
C PHE A 833 -8.83 18.13 8.65
N VAL A 834 -9.36 18.45 9.82
CA VAL A 834 -10.69 19.05 9.97
C VAL A 834 -10.74 20.42 9.29
N LEU A 835 -9.73 21.27 9.50
CA LEU A 835 -9.64 22.57 8.83
C LEU A 835 -9.56 22.41 7.30
N ASP A 836 -8.74 21.48 6.80
CA ASP A 836 -8.64 21.18 5.37
C ASP A 836 -9.99 20.74 4.79
N LYS A 837 -10.75 19.91 5.53
CA LYS A 837 -12.08 19.45 5.12
C LYS A 837 -13.11 20.56 5.11
N LEU A 838 -13.10 21.45 6.10
CA LEU A 838 -13.98 22.62 6.13
C LEU A 838 -13.75 23.51 4.90
N VAL A 839 -12.49 23.77 4.53
CA VAL A 839 -12.13 24.49 3.30
C VAL A 839 -12.61 23.75 2.03
N SER A 840 -12.56 22.42 2.04
CA SER A 840 -13.07 21.62 0.91
C SER A 840 -14.59 21.66 0.78
N ILE A 841 -15.32 21.77 1.90
CA ILE A 841 -16.79 21.86 1.92
C ILE A 841 -17.24 23.28 1.55
N SER A 842 -16.48 24.30 1.93
CA SER A 842 -16.81 25.71 1.62
C SER A 842 -16.66 26.08 0.14
N ARG A 843 -16.06 25.22 -0.71
CA ARG A 843 -15.88 25.48 -2.14
C ARG A 843 -17.08 25.04 -2.96
N ASN A 844 -17.51 25.91 -3.88
CA ASN A 844 -18.58 25.62 -4.82
C ASN A 844 -18.10 24.67 -5.92
N LYS A 845 -18.69 23.46 -5.95
CA LYS A 845 -18.47 22.47 -7.00
C LYS A 845 -19.53 22.65 -8.09
N ILE A 846 -19.10 22.90 -9.31
CA ILE A 846 -19.99 23.24 -10.42
C ILE A 846 -20.28 21.97 -11.23
N LYS A 847 -21.55 21.71 -11.55
CA LYS A 847 -21.96 20.63 -12.44
C LYS A 847 -21.95 21.12 -13.89
N ILE A 848 -21.32 20.38 -14.80
CA ILE A 848 -21.03 20.82 -16.17
C ILE A 848 -21.39 19.73 -17.19
N ASP A 849 -21.95 20.17 -18.31
CA ASP A 849 -22.24 19.36 -19.49
C ASP A 849 -20.99 19.15 -20.37
N ILE A 850 -20.86 17.94 -20.90
CA ILE A 850 -19.83 17.57 -21.89
C ILE A 850 -20.37 17.83 -23.30
N ILE A 851 -19.58 18.51 -24.12
CA ILE A 851 -19.93 18.85 -25.50
C ILE A 851 -19.52 17.71 -26.44
N SER A 852 -18.26 17.28 -26.36
CA SER A 852 -17.71 16.24 -27.22
C SER A 852 -16.68 15.39 -26.48
N VAL A 853 -16.62 14.11 -26.84
CA VAL A 853 -15.60 13.16 -26.39
C VAL A 853 -14.95 12.53 -27.61
N MET A 854 -13.62 12.56 -27.66
CA MET A 854 -12.85 11.95 -28.73
C MET A 854 -11.82 10.98 -28.16
N HIS A 855 -11.85 9.74 -28.64
CA HIS A 855 -10.85 8.73 -28.31
C HIS A 855 -9.66 8.88 -29.25
N LEU A 856 -8.52 9.25 -28.68
CA LEU A 856 -7.27 9.44 -29.40
C LEU A 856 -6.41 8.17 -29.31
N PRO A 857 -5.48 7.96 -30.27
CA PRO A 857 -4.52 6.87 -30.21
C PRO A 857 -3.74 6.83 -28.88
N SER A 858 -3.19 5.66 -28.55
CA SER A 858 -2.36 5.45 -27.35
C SER A 858 -3.11 5.65 -26.01
N ASP A 859 -4.39 5.31 -25.99
CA ASP A 859 -5.30 5.33 -24.82
C ASP A 859 -5.45 6.70 -24.13
N VAL A 860 -5.69 7.74 -24.94
CA VAL A 860 -5.95 9.11 -24.46
C VAL A 860 -7.38 9.53 -24.83
N ILE A 861 -8.06 10.20 -23.90
CA ILE A 861 -9.39 10.76 -24.12
C ILE A 861 -9.27 12.27 -24.15
N ARG A 862 -9.80 12.91 -25.20
CA ARG A 862 -10.03 14.36 -25.24
C ARG A 862 -11.47 14.64 -24.84
N LEU A 863 -11.64 15.35 -23.73
CA LEU A 863 -12.93 15.84 -23.25
C LEU A 863 -13.05 17.33 -23.55
N GLU A 864 -14.11 17.72 -24.24
CA GLU A 864 -14.48 19.11 -24.44
C GLU A 864 -15.71 19.44 -23.57
N ILE A 865 -15.54 20.41 -22.67
CA ILE A 865 -16.54 20.77 -21.67
C ILE A 865 -16.94 22.23 -21.82
N ARG A 866 -18.22 22.51 -21.54
CA ARG A 866 -18.73 23.88 -21.61
C ARG A 866 -18.12 24.73 -20.49
N ARG A 867 -17.56 25.88 -20.84
CA ARG A 867 -17.01 26.81 -19.83
C ARG A 867 -18.14 27.44 -19.01
N PRO A 868 -18.07 27.40 -17.67
CA PRO A 868 -19.03 28.12 -16.82
C PRO A 868 -18.89 29.64 -16.98
N PRO A 869 -19.99 30.42 -16.89
CA PRO A 869 -20.00 31.86 -17.18
C PRO A 869 -19.03 32.68 -16.30
N ASN A 870 -18.88 32.31 -15.02
CA ASN A 870 -17.99 33.00 -14.07
C ASN A 870 -16.62 32.30 -13.92
N PHE A 871 -16.25 31.42 -14.84
CA PHE A 871 -14.98 30.69 -14.77
C PHE A 871 -13.88 31.43 -15.52
N SER A 872 -12.96 32.06 -14.77
CA SER A 872 -11.72 32.61 -15.30
C SER A 872 -10.53 31.77 -14.82
N PHE A 873 -9.59 31.51 -15.71
CA PHE A 873 -8.38 30.75 -15.41
C PHE A 873 -7.20 31.30 -16.21
N GLN A 874 -5.99 30.99 -15.75
CA GLN A 874 -4.73 31.33 -16.40
C GLN A 874 -4.08 30.09 -17.01
N SER A 875 -3.28 30.28 -18.06
CA SER A 875 -2.60 29.18 -18.75
C SER A 875 -1.71 28.38 -17.81
N GLY A 876 -1.81 27.06 -17.88
CA GLY A 876 -1.09 26.12 -17.02
C GLY A 876 -1.82 25.74 -15.73
N GLN A 877 -2.99 26.34 -15.41
CA GLN A 877 -3.82 25.90 -14.30
C GLN A 877 -4.51 24.56 -14.58
N TRP A 878 -4.94 23.90 -13.51
CA TRP A 878 -5.61 22.60 -13.54
C TRP A 878 -6.93 22.64 -12.78
N VAL A 879 -7.80 21.68 -13.05
CA VAL A 879 -9.10 21.53 -12.38
C VAL A 879 -9.21 20.13 -11.82
N LYS A 880 -10.08 19.94 -10.84
CA LYS A 880 -10.48 18.62 -10.37
C LYS A 880 -11.83 18.26 -10.97
N ILE A 881 -11.95 17.05 -11.50
CA ILE A 881 -13.21 16.55 -12.03
C ILE A 881 -13.67 15.31 -11.27
N ALA A 882 -14.98 15.15 -11.14
CA ALA A 882 -15.64 13.93 -10.67
C ALA A 882 -16.78 13.55 -11.62
N SER A 883 -16.99 12.26 -11.86
CA SER A 883 -18.02 11.76 -12.78
C SER A 883 -19.25 11.32 -12.01
N THR A 884 -20.44 11.78 -12.42
CA THR A 884 -21.73 11.43 -11.79
C THR A 884 -22.02 9.93 -11.83
N VAL A 885 -21.57 9.23 -12.88
CA VAL A 885 -21.82 7.79 -13.09
C VAL A 885 -20.86 6.92 -12.27
N ILE A 886 -19.61 7.37 -12.07
CA ILE A 886 -18.59 6.59 -11.36
C ILE A 886 -18.63 6.87 -9.87
N SER A 887 -18.49 8.16 -9.50
CA SER A 887 -18.51 8.64 -8.12
C SER A 887 -18.53 10.17 -8.08
N GLU A 888 -19.52 10.72 -7.40
CA GLU A 888 -19.64 12.17 -7.17
C GLU A 888 -18.61 12.71 -6.15
N GLN A 889 -17.94 11.82 -5.42
CA GLN A 889 -17.09 12.17 -4.28
C GLN A 889 -15.59 12.00 -4.56
N GLU A 890 -15.19 11.29 -5.62
CA GLU A 890 -13.77 11.14 -6.01
C GLU A 890 -13.37 12.19 -7.07
N TYR A 891 -12.66 13.22 -6.61
CA TYR A 891 -12.13 14.29 -7.45
C TYR A 891 -10.70 13.99 -7.91
N HIS A 892 -10.46 14.04 -9.23
CA HIS A 892 -9.17 13.80 -9.87
C HIS A 892 -8.62 15.07 -10.57
N PRO A 893 -7.34 15.43 -10.36
CA PRO A 893 -6.75 16.63 -10.96
C PRO A 893 -6.34 16.40 -12.42
N PHE A 894 -6.69 17.35 -13.30
CA PHE A 894 -6.28 17.40 -14.71
C PHE A 894 -5.97 18.83 -15.16
N THR A 895 -4.87 19.01 -15.87
CA THR A 895 -4.46 20.30 -16.44
C THR A 895 -5.38 20.72 -17.58
N LEU A 896 -5.74 22.00 -17.61
CA LEU A 896 -6.48 22.58 -18.72
C LEU A 896 -5.54 22.74 -19.94
N SER A 897 -5.84 22.02 -21.01
CA SER A 897 -5.08 22.10 -22.27
C SER A 897 -5.59 23.20 -23.22
N SER A 898 -6.78 23.74 -22.96
CA SER A 898 -7.35 24.90 -23.63
C SER A 898 -6.70 26.20 -23.14
N ALA A 899 -6.59 27.19 -24.02
CA ALA A 899 -6.15 28.54 -23.64
C ALA A 899 -7.30 29.37 -23.03
N PRO A 900 -6.99 30.38 -22.19
CA PRO A 900 -8.00 31.19 -21.49
C PRO A 900 -9.00 31.96 -22.38
N HIS A 901 -8.65 32.22 -23.64
CA HIS A 901 -9.51 32.95 -24.58
C HIS A 901 -10.54 32.05 -25.29
N VAL A 902 -10.38 30.72 -25.20
CA VAL A 902 -11.28 29.76 -25.85
C VAL A 902 -12.61 29.66 -25.09
N ARG A 903 -13.71 29.49 -25.84
CA ARG A 903 -15.08 29.39 -25.28
C ARG A 903 -15.32 28.07 -24.53
N ASN A 904 -14.77 26.96 -25.02
CA ASN A 904 -14.88 25.65 -24.40
C ASN A 904 -13.56 25.25 -23.73
N LEU A 905 -13.63 24.49 -22.63
CA LEU A 905 -12.45 23.97 -21.96
C LEU A 905 -12.13 22.58 -22.48
N THR A 906 -10.84 22.25 -22.61
CA THR A 906 -10.40 20.94 -23.10
C THR A 906 -9.44 20.27 -22.13
N LEU A 907 -9.69 18.97 -21.90
CA LEU A 907 -8.89 18.10 -21.04
C LEU A 907 -8.39 16.90 -21.84
N HIS A 908 -7.11 16.58 -21.73
CA HIS A 908 -6.51 15.36 -22.29
C HIS A 908 -6.19 14.38 -21.16
N ILE A 909 -6.96 13.29 -21.07
CA ILE A 909 -6.91 12.33 -19.96
C ILE A 909 -6.30 11.02 -20.44
N ARG A 910 -5.20 10.60 -19.81
CA ARG A 910 -4.56 9.30 -20.05
C ARG A 910 -5.21 8.21 -19.20
N THR A 911 -5.50 7.05 -19.78
CA THR A 911 -6.20 5.93 -19.13
C THR A 911 -5.29 5.03 -18.26
N VAL A 912 -4.56 5.63 -17.33
CA VAL A 912 -3.53 4.91 -16.54
C VAL A 912 -4.04 4.12 -15.35
N GLY A 913 -5.13 4.56 -14.71
CA GLY A 913 -5.67 3.98 -13.46
C GLY A 913 -7.11 3.46 -13.56
N PRO A 914 -7.63 2.81 -12.49
CA PRO A 914 -8.98 2.25 -12.50
C PRO A 914 -10.07 3.29 -12.80
N TRP A 915 -9.99 4.47 -12.17
CA TRP A 915 -10.95 5.55 -12.40
C TRP A 915 -10.91 6.07 -13.84
N THR A 916 -9.71 6.35 -14.38
CA THR A 916 -9.56 6.87 -15.75
C THR A 916 -9.92 5.84 -16.82
N ARG A 917 -9.73 4.54 -16.57
CA ARG A 917 -10.15 3.47 -17.48
C ARG A 917 -11.67 3.32 -17.48
N LYS A 918 -12.28 3.34 -16.30
CA LYS A 918 -13.74 3.30 -16.17
C LYS A 918 -14.38 4.55 -16.80
N LEU A 919 -13.70 5.70 -16.70
CA LEU A 919 -14.10 6.91 -17.41
C LEU A 919 -14.07 6.71 -18.93
N ALA A 920 -13.00 6.09 -19.46
CA ALA A 920 -12.91 5.72 -20.88
C ALA A 920 -14.07 4.82 -21.31
N GLU A 921 -14.32 3.76 -20.55
CA GLU A 921 -15.36 2.77 -20.85
C GLU A 921 -16.75 3.41 -20.86
N VAL A 922 -17.07 4.26 -19.86
CA VAL A 922 -18.38 4.94 -19.77
C VAL A 922 -18.65 5.86 -20.97
N TYR A 923 -17.62 6.52 -21.50
CA TYR A 923 -17.78 7.39 -22.67
C TYR A 923 -17.65 6.65 -24.01
N GLU A 924 -16.97 5.49 -24.05
CA GLU A 924 -16.86 4.63 -25.23
C GLU A 924 -18.19 3.89 -25.52
N GLU A 925 -18.93 3.52 -24.48
CA GLU A 925 -20.22 2.84 -24.61
C GLU A 925 -21.33 3.71 -25.22
N LYS A 926 -21.18 5.04 -25.19
CA LYS A 926 -22.17 6.00 -25.69
C LYS A 926 -21.70 6.75 -26.93
N ILE A 927 -21.76 6.08 -28.08
CA ILE A 927 -21.64 6.72 -29.40
C ILE A 927 -23.01 6.61 -30.08
N GLY A 928 -23.79 7.70 -30.00
CA GLY A 928 -25.18 7.81 -30.49
C GLY A 928 -25.83 9.13 -30.01
N ASN A 929 -27.05 9.43 -30.45
CA ASN A 929 -27.80 10.69 -30.18
C ASN A 929 -28.17 10.94 -28.68
N GLU A 930 -27.55 10.27 -27.72
CA GLU A 930 -27.80 10.44 -26.29
C GLU A 930 -26.85 11.47 -25.65
N LYS A 931 -27.36 12.26 -24.69
CA LYS A 931 -26.56 13.23 -23.93
C LYS A 931 -25.48 12.52 -23.09
N TYR A 932 -24.24 13.01 -23.15
CA TYR A 932 -23.14 12.51 -22.33
C TYR A 932 -23.37 12.73 -20.82
N PRO A 933 -22.87 11.82 -19.95
CA PRO A 933 -22.93 12.00 -18.49
C PRO A 933 -22.25 13.29 -18.01
N GLU A 934 -22.95 14.03 -17.16
CA GLU A 934 -22.49 15.27 -16.55
C GLU A 934 -21.33 15.02 -15.57
N ILE A 935 -20.46 16.02 -15.42
CA ILE A 935 -19.32 15.98 -14.49
C ILE A 935 -19.38 17.11 -13.47
N TYR A 936 -18.83 16.90 -12.29
CA TYR A 936 -18.53 17.97 -11.35
C TYR A 936 -17.13 18.49 -11.59
N MET A 937 -16.96 19.81 -11.58
CA MET A 937 -15.69 20.51 -11.70
C MET A 937 -15.45 21.39 -10.47
N ASP A 938 -14.23 21.32 -9.94
CA ASP A 938 -13.72 22.15 -8.85
C ASP A 938 -12.41 22.79 -9.32
N GLY A 939 -12.25 24.10 -9.15
CA GLY A 939 -11.09 24.87 -9.62
C GLY A 939 -11.45 26.28 -10.11
N PRO A 940 -10.48 27.01 -10.67
CA PRO A 940 -9.14 26.55 -11.06
C PRO A 940 -8.16 26.39 -9.88
N PHE A 941 -7.18 25.52 -10.06
CA PHE A 941 -6.08 25.25 -9.14
C PHE A 941 -4.73 25.49 -9.81
N GLY A 942 -3.71 25.75 -8.99
CA GLY A 942 -2.37 26.06 -9.44
C GLY A 942 -2.14 27.57 -9.59
N GLU A 943 -0.90 27.98 -9.43
CA GLU A 943 -0.49 29.38 -9.61
C GLU A 943 -0.21 29.63 -11.09
N GLY A 944 -0.99 30.50 -11.73
CA GLY A 944 -0.74 30.95 -13.10
C GLY A 944 0.36 32.01 -13.13
N HIS A 945 1.55 31.67 -12.62
CA HIS A 945 2.70 32.56 -12.70
C HIS A 945 3.14 32.71 -14.15
N GLN A 946 2.59 33.71 -14.82
CA GLN A 946 2.88 34.03 -16.21
C GLN A 946 4.07 34.99 -16.34
N THR A 947 5.09 34.90 -15.48
CA THR A 947 6.25 35.81 -15.49
C THR A 947 7.09 35.73 -16.77
N TRP A 948 6.74 34.86 -17.72
CA TRP A 948 7.37 34.80 -19.03
C TRP A 948 7.16 36.08 -19.86
N TRP A 949 6.12 36.89 -19.59
CA TRP A 949 5.89 38.17 -20.28
C TRP A 949 6.96 39.24 -20.01
N ASP A 950 7.65 39.14 -18.87
CA ASP A 950 8.59 40.16 -18.39
C ASP A 950 9.93 40.14 -19.15
N TYR A 951 10.21 39.05 -19.86
CA TYR A 951 11.47 38.77 -20.53
C TYR A 951 11.38 38.98 -22.04
N GLU A 952 12.44 39.53 -22.63
CA GLU A 952 12.54 39.68 -24.09
C GLU A 952 12.76 38.33 -24.80
N MET A 953 13.56 37.45 -24.20
CA MET A 953 13.77 36.07 -24.64
C MET A 953 13.31 35.10 -23.56
N VAL A 954 12.50 34.12 -23.95
CA VAL A 954 11.97 33.08 -23.06
C VAL A 954 12.39 31.70 -23.56
N VAL A 955 12.97 30.88 -22.69
CA VAL A 955 13.25 29.46 -22.95
C VAL A 955 12.29 28.61 -22.12
N LEU A 956 11.39 27.91 -22.79
CA LEU A 956 10.41 27.01 -22.18
C LEU A 956 10.88 25.57 -22.35
N VAL A 957 11.15 24.87 -21.26
CA VAL A 957 11.63 23.47 -21.27
C VAL A 957 10.56 22.55 -20.67
N ALA A 958 10.00 21.67 -21.50
CA ALA A 958 9.00 20.69 -21.12
C ALA A 958 9.57 19.28 -21.04
N GLY A 959 9.29 18.54 -19.97
CA GLY A 959 9.76 17.16 -19.77
C GLY A 959 8.63 16.16 -19.53
N GLY A 960 8.46 15.20 -20.44
CA GLY A 960 7.47 14.11 -20.30
C GLY A 960 6.04 14.64 -20.07
N ILE A 961 5.39 14.24 -18.96
CA ILE A 961 4.03 14.71 -18.62
C ILE A 961 3.93 16.21 -18.34
N GLY A 962 5.04 16.87 -18.01
CA GLY A 962 5.10 18.31 -17.81
C GLY A 962 4.83 19.14 -19.07
N VAL A 963 4.59 18.51 -20.23
CA VAL A 963 4.27 19.18 -21.50
C VAL A 963 2.83 19.68 -21.58
N THR A 964 1.88 19.00 -20.93
CA THR A 964 0.44 19.32 -21.02
C THR A 964 0.08 20.78 -20.69
N PRO A 965 0.65 21.41 -19.64
CA PRO A 965 0.43 22.83 -19.35
C PRO A 965 0.90 23.76 -20.48
N PHE A 966 1.99 23.39 -21.17
CA PHE A 966 2.55 24.21 -22.25
C PHE A 966 1.65 24.26 -23.48
N ALA A 967 0.75 23.30 -23.69
CA ALA A 967 -0.27 23.39 -24.74
C ALA A 967 -1.15 24.65 -24.57
N SER A 968 -1.60 24.90 -23.35
CA SER A 968 -2.40 26.09 -23.00
C SER A 968 -1.55 27.37 -23.05
N ILE A 969 -0.30 27.31 -22.57
CA ILE A 969 0.62 28.46 -22.57
C ILE A 969 0.96 28.90 -23.99
N LEU A 970 1.35 27.98 -24.88
CA LEU A 970 1.74 28.29 -26.25
C LEU A 970 0.57 28.89 -27.05
N ARG A 971 -0.63 28.30 -26.95
CA ARG A 971 -1.84 28.85 -27.58
C ARG A 971 -2.19 30.25 -27.06
N ASP A 972 -2.06 30.49 -25.75
CA ASP A 972 -2.29 31.82 -25.18
C ASP A 972 -1.23 32.83 -25.60
N MET A 973 0.04 32.42 -25.70
CA MET A 973 1.13 33.26 -26.19
C MET A 973 0.89 33.71 -27.64
N VAL A 974 0.61 32.77 -28.56
CA VAL A 974 0.37 33.12 -29.98
C VAL A 974 -0.81 34.06 -30.14
N ASN A 975 -1.95 33.77 -29.49
CA ASN A 975 -3.13 34.61 -29.57
C ASN A 975 -2.86 36.05 -29.08
N ARG A 976 -2.10 36.20 -27.99
CA ARG A 976 -1.76 37.53 -27.47
C ARG A 976 -0.74 38.26 -28.33
N LEU A 977 0.23 37.54 -28.91
CA LEU A 977 1.22 38.10 -29.84
C LEU A 977 0.56 38.61 -31.12
N GLN A 978 -0.53 37.99 -31.57
CA GLN A 978 -1.31 38.44 -32.73
C GLN A 978 -2.23 39.63 -32.41
N ASN A 979 -2.91 39.62 -31.25
CA ASN A 979 -3.98 40.56 -30.93
C ASN A 979 -3.56 41.81 -30.13
N SER A 980 -2.31 41.92 -29.66
CA SER A 980 -1.89 43.00 -28.74
C SER A 980 -0.66 43.79 -29.25
N THR A 981 -0.82 45.11 -29.41
CA THR A 981 0.23 46.02 -29.92
C THR A 981 1.04 46.79 -28.87
N LYS A 982 0.92 46.59 -27.54
CA LYS A 982 1.64 47.48 -26.56
C LYS A 982 2.16 46.92 -25.22
N MET A 983 1.94 45.65 -24.84
CA MET A 983 2.26 45.19 -23.45
C MET A 983 3.19 43.97 -23.31
N MET A 984 3.70 43.38 -24.38
CA MET A 984 4.63 42.24 -24.28
C MET A 984 6.06 42.67 -24.57
N ARG A 985 6.99 42.39 -23.63
CA ARG A 985 8.44 42.51 -23.88
C ARG A 985 8.98 41.34 -24.70
N THR A 986 8.31 40.19 -24.66
CA THR A 986 8.76 38.97 -25.31
C THR A 986 8.81 39.11 -26.82
N LYS A 987 10.03 39.08 -27.37
CA LYS A 987 10.33 39.17 -28.81
C LYS A 987 10.58 37.81 -29.43
N GLN A 988 11.06 36.84 -28.65
CA GLN A 988 11.39 35.49 -29.12
C GLN A 988 11.19 34.44 -28.03
N VAL A 989 10.70 33.26 -28.40
CA VAL A 989 10.42 32.14 -27.51
C VAL A 989 11.07 30.87 -28.05
N LEU A 990 11.86 30.19 -27.24
CA LEU A 990 12.44 28.89 -27.54
C LEU A 990 11.73 27.81 -26.72
N PHE A 991 10.93 26.98 -27.37
CA PHE A 991 10.24 25.84 -26.74
C PHE A 991 11.03 24.55 -26.99
N LEU A 992 11.56 23.96 -25.92
CA LEU A 992 12.30 22.71 -25.91
C LEU A 992 11.42 21.62 -25.27
N TRP A 993 10.96 20.66 -26.06
CA TRP A 993 10.19 19.53 -25.54
C TRP A 993 11.03 18.26 -25.49
N THR A 994 11.33 17.78 -24.29
CA THR A 994 12.08 16.54 -24.06
C THR A 994 11.14 15.40 -23.63
N THR A 995 11.11 14.31 -24.39
CA THR A 995 10.33 13.11 -24.05
C THR A 995 11.10 11.82 -24.39
N ARG A 996 10.73 10.71 -23.75
CA ARG A 996 11.29 9.39 -24.12
C ARG A 996 10.72 8.93 -25.45
N SER A 997 9.39 8.87 -25.56
CA SER A 997 8.67 8.58 -26.80
C SER A 997 7.51 9.57 -26.92
N GLN A 998 7.04 9.79 -28.14
CA GLN A 998 5.83 10.56 -28.41
C GLN A 998 4.53 9.79 -28.10
N LYS A 999 4.64 8.49 -27.78
CA LYS A 999 3.49 7.65 -27.42
C LYS A 999 2.70 8.27 -26.27
N GLN A 1000 1.38 8.39 -26.41
CA GLN A 1000 0.44 9.04 -25.47
C GLN A 1000 0.48 10.58 -25.44
N TYR A 1001 1.32 11.20 -26.27
CA TYR A 1001 1.45 12.66 -26.43
C TYR A 1001 1.35 13.06 -27.91
N GLU A 1002 0.80 12.20 -28.76
CA GLU A 1002 0.63 12.47 -30.20
C GLU A 1002 -0.21 13.72 -30.43
N TRP A 1003 -1.26 13.90 -29.63
CA TRP A 1003 -2.12 15.08 -29.64
C TRP A 1003 -1.39 16.40 -29.40
N MET A 1004 -0.22 16.38 -28.76
CA MET A 1004 0.60 17.59 -28.59
C MET A 1004 1.18 18.06 -29.92
N ILE A 1005 1.46 17.15 -30.86
CA ILE A 1005 1.94 17.49 -32.20
C ILE A 1005 0.90 18.31 -32.96
N ASP A 1006 -0.37 17.92 -32.87
CA ASP A 1006 -1.48 18.65 -33.52
C ASP A 1006 -1.58 20.08 -32.95
N ILE A 1007 -1.41 20.24 -31.63
CA ILE A 1007 -1.39 21.56 -30.99
C ILE A 1007 -0.18 22.39 -31.43
N LEU A 1008 1.00 21.77 -31.52
CA LEU A 1008 2.20 22.47 -32.00
C LEU A 1008 2.04 22.92 -33.46
N ARG A 1009 1.33 22.15 -34.28
CA ARG A 1009 1.01 22.52 -35.66
C ARG A 1009 0.11 23.74 -35.71
N GLU A 1010 -0.99 23.74 -34.96
CA GLU A 1010 -1.89 24.91 -34.83
C GLU A 1010 -1.14 26.17 -34.36
N VAL A 1011 -0.21 26.00 -33.40
CA VAL A 1011 0.63 27.08 -32.87
C VAL A 1011 1.59 27.62 -33.94
N GLU A 1012 2.22 26.76 -34.73
CA GLU A 1012 3.12 27.17 -35.82
C GLU A 1012 2.40 27.85 -36.98
N GLU A 1013 1.23 27.34 -37.38
CA GLU A 1013 0.38 27.93 -38.42
C GLU A 1013 -0.11 29.33 -38.01
N SER A 1014 -0.47 29.47 -36.74
CA SER A 1014 -0.88 30.76 -36.18
C SER A 1014 0.31 31.72 -36.01
N ASP A 1015 1.54 31.24 -35.77
CA ASP A 1015 2.72 32.09 -35.63
C ASP A 1015 3.26 32.62 -36.97
N LYS A 1016 2.59 33.65 -37.50
CA LYS A 1016 2.97 34.34 -38.75
C LYS A 1016 4.35 35.02 -38.68
N ASN A 1017 4.75 35.47 -37.49
CA ASN A 1017 5.98 36.23 -37.27
C ASN A 1017 7.17 35.33 -36.90
N LYS A 1018 6.98 34.01 -36.79
CA LYS A 1018 8.01 33.02 -36.40
C LYS A 1018 8.70 33.38 -35.08
N ILE A 1019 7.92 33.85 -34.11
CA ILE A 1019 8.39 34.24 -32.78
C ILE A 1019 8.74 33.01 -31.93
N ILE A 1020 8.03 31.89 -32.13
CA ILE A 1020 8.18 30.66 -31.37
C ILE A 1020 9.00 29.65 -32.17
N MET A 1021 10.20 29.35 -31.67
CA MET A 1021 11.07 28.29 -32.17
C MET A 1021 10.85 27.02 -31.36
N ILE A 1022 10.49 25.92 -32.02
CA ILE A 1022 10.18 24.64 -31.36
C ILE A 1022 11.28 23.61 -31.69
N HIS A 1023 11.80 22.96 -30.65
CA HIS A 1023 12.68 21.81 -30.77
C HIS A 1023 12.17 20.65 -29.92
N ILE A 1024 12.09 19.48 -30.52
CA ILE A 1024 11.62 18.26 -29.86
C ILE A 1024 12.83 17.35 -29.66
N PHE A 1025 13.03 16.80 -28.47
CA PHE A 1025 14.12 15.89 -28.12
C PHE A 1025 13.55 14.54 -27.70
N ILE A 1026 13.83 13.51 -28.49
CA ILE A 1026 13.47 12.13 -28.23
C ILE A 1026 14.66 11.41 -27.61
N THR A 1027 14.56 11.09 -26.32
CA THR A 1027 15.70 10.56 -25.53
C THR A 1027 15.69 9.03 -25.40
N GLN A 1028 14.84 8.30 -26.13
CA GLN A 1028 14.85 6.84 -26.11
C GLN A 1028 16.16 6.33 -26.73
N PHE A 1029 16.68 5.21 -26.22
CA PHE A 1029 17.77 4.51 -26.91
C PHE A 1029 17.29 3.93 -28.23
N LYS A 1030 18.12 3.98 -29.27
CA LYS A 1030 17.82 3.47 -30.62
C LYS A 1030 17.30 2.03 -30.62
N SER A 1031 17.90 1.16 -29.80
CA SER A 1031 17.50 -0.25 -29.64
C SER A 1031 16.09 -0.46 -29.06
N LYS A 1032 15.50 0.59 -28.47
CA LYS A 1032 14.16 0.57 -27.86
C LYS A 1032 13.16 1.48 -28.58
N PHE A 1033 13.49 2.01 -29.76
CA PHE A 1033 12.54 2.81 -30.51
C PHE A 1033 11.28 1.99 -30.84
N ASP A 1034 10.13 2.65 -30.80
CA ASP A 1034 8.88 2.14 -31.36
C ASP A 1034 8.81 2.48 -32.86
N LEU A 1035 7.91 1.81 -33.59
CA LEU A 1035 7.79 1.97 -35.04
C LEU A 1035 7.60 3.45 -35.44
N ARG A 1036 6.72 4.16 -34.73
CA ARG A 1036 6.51 5.61 -34.90
C ARG A 1036 7.81 6.41 -34.76
N THR A 1037 8.59 6.20 -33.69
CA THR A 1037 9.84 6.94 -33.46
C THR A 1037 10.86 6.66 -34.57
N ILE A 1038 10.84 5.46 -35.15
CA ILE A 1038 11.76 5.10 -36.24
C ILE A 1038 11.35 5.77 -37.54
N MET A 1039 10.06 5.73 -37.86
CA MET A 1039 9.52 6.49 -38.99
C MET A 1039 9.84 7.97 -38.86
N LEU A 1040 9.70 8.53 -37.66
CA LEU A 1040 10.09 9.90 -37.40
C LEU A 1040 11.61 10.11 -37.54
N TYR A 1041 12.43 9.19 -37.04
CA TYR A 1041 13.89 9.26 -37.14
C TYR A 1041 14.37 9.25 -38.60
N MET A 1042 13.79 8.36 -39.41
CA MET A 1042 14.07 8.29 -40.84
C MET A 1042 13.56 9.54 -41.55
N ALA A 1043 12.31 9.93 -41.32
CA ALA A 1043 11.71 11.10 -41.94
C ALA A 1043 12.48 12.39 -41.62
N ASP A 1044 12.77 12.70 -40.35
CA ASP A 1044 13.43 13.96 -39.96
C ASP A 1044 14.89 14.03 -40.39
N ARG A 1045 15.64 12.92 -40.32
CA ARG A 1045 17.07 12.96 -40.66
C ARG A 1045 17.28 13.19 -42.15
N PHE A 1046 16.40 12.65 -42.99
CA PHE A 1046 16.52 12.72 -44.45
C PHE A 1046 15.73 13.87 -45.09
N TYR A 1047 14.50 14.14 -44.62
CA TYR A 1047 13.58 15.11 -45.26
C TYR A 1047 13.70 16.53 -44.68
N GLN A 1048 13.79 16.67 -43.35
CA GLN A 1048 13.73 17.98 -42.71
C GLN A 1048 14.93 18.88 -43.01
N SER A 1049 16.12 18.32 -43.18
CA SER A 1049 17.33 19.09 -43.57
C SER A 1049 17.22 19.77 -44.93
N GLN A 1050 16.17 19.46 -45.70
CA GLN A 1050 16.04 19.81 -47.10
C GLN A 1050 14.77 20.65 -47.38
N SER A 1051 13.62 20.33 -46.75
CA SER A 1051 12.36 21.08 -46.88
C SER A 1051 12.11 22.10 -45.75
N GLY A 1052 12.74 21.93 -44.58
CA GLY A 1052 12.44 22.69 -43.37
C GLY A 1052 11.14 22.31 -42.66
N ILE A 1053 10.41 21.28 -43.13
CA ILE A 1053 9.18 20.74 -42.52
C ILE A 1053 9.33 19.22 -42.41
N SER A 1054 8.91 18.61 -41.30
CA SER A 1054 8.92 17.15 -41.11
C SER A 1054 7.82 16.47 -41.91
N LEU A 1055 8.13 15.44 -42.71
CA LEU A 1055 7.13 14.69 -43.49
C LEU A 1055 6.08 14.00 -42.62
N PHE A 1056 6.49 13.50 -41.45
CA PHE A 1056 5.67 12.64 -40.60
C PHE A 1056 4.83 13.44 -39.59
N THR A 1057 5.37 14.53 -39.05
CA THR A 1057 4.66 15.38 -38.08
C THR A 1057 4.07 16.65 -38.71
N GLN A 1058 4.50 17.02 -39.92
CA GLN A 1058 4.16 18.26 -40.60
C GLN A 1058 4.51 19.51 -39.79
N LEU A 1059 5.50 19.43 -38.91
CA LEU A 1059 6.01 20.56 -38.12
C LEU A 1059 7.26 21.15 -38.78
N ARG A 1060 7.43 22.47 -38.68
CA ARG A 1060 8.73 23.14 -38.93
C ARG A 1060 9.71 22.86 -37.78
N ALA A 1061 9.20 22.55 -36.60
CA ALA A 1061 9.96 22.12 -35.43
C ALA A 1061 10.96 21.01 -35.75
N ILE A 1062 12.19 21.13 -35.25
CA ILE A 1062 13.25 20.13 -35.45
C ILE A 1062 13.18 19.05 -34.36
N THR A 1063 13.09 17.77 -34.76
CA THR A 1063 13.23 16.65 -33.82
C THR A 1063 14.66 16.15 -33.75
N HIS A 1064 15.22 16.16 -32.55
CA HIS A 1064 16.52 15.62 -32.20
C HIS A 1064 16.34 14.26 -31.51
N PHE A 1065 17.23 13.29 -31.80
CA PHE A 1065 17.16 11.92 -31.27
C PHE A 1065 18.26 11.65 -30.25
N GLU A 1066 18.44 12.62 -29.38
CA GLU A 1066 19.46 12.62 -28.34
C GLU A 1066 18.97 13.39 -27.12
N ARG A 1067 19.79 13.40 -26.07
CA ARG A 1067 19.52 14.26 -24.92
C ARG A 1067 19.94 15.69 -25.28
N PRO A 1068 19.13 16.70 -24.92
CA PRO A 1068 19.50 18.09 -25.14
C PRO A 1068 20.77 18.43 -24.37
N ASP A 1069 21.79 18.91 -25.07
CA ASP A 1069 22.95 19.54 -24.47
C ASP A 1069 22.60 21.00 -24.14
N PHE A 1070 22.18 21.22 -22.89
CA PHE A 1070 21.74 22.54 -22.46
C PHE A 1070 22.88 23.57 -22.42
N ASP A 1071 24.14 23.15 -22.30
CA ASP A 1071 25.27 24.08 -22.25
C ASP A 1071 25.50 24.71 -23.64
N SER A 1072 25.52 23.90 -24.70
CA SER A 1072 25.60 24.41 -26.07
C SER A 1072 24.34 25.18 -26.49
N ILE A 1073 23.15 24.71 -26.10
CA ILE A 1073 21.89 25.39 -26.41
C ILE A 1073 21.88 26.79 -25.80
N LEU A 1074 22.14 26.92 -24.49
CA LEU A 1074 22.10 28.21 -23.81
C LEU A 1074 23.24 29.14 -24.28
N LYS A 1075 24.41 28.60 -24.62
CA LYS A 1075 25.48 29.37 -25.26
C LYS A 1075 25.02 29.95 -26.61
N GLY A 1076 24.34 29.15 -27.43
CA GLY A 1076 23.75 29.64 -28.69
C GLY A 1076 22.68 30.70 -28.48
N VAL A 1077 21.87 30.60 -27.41
CA VAL A 1077 20.91 31.65 -27.05
C VAL A 1077 21.65 32.95 -26.68
N LYS A 1078 22.72 32.83 -25.90
CA LYS A 1078 23.54 33.97 -25.45
C LYS A 1078 24.16 34.74 -26.61
N GLU A 1079 24.64 34.04 -27.65
CA GLU A 1079 25.27 34.64 -28.83
C GLU A 1079 24.28 35.41 -29.71
N LYS A 1080 23.00 35.00 -29.75
CA LYS A 1080 21.98 35.60 -30.62
C LYS A 1080 21.16 36.70 -29.94
N CYS A 1081 21.03 36.66 -28.62
CA CYS A 1081 20.19 37.62 -27.89
C CYS A 1081 20.96 38.89 -27.51
N THR A 1082 20.36 40.04 -27.80
CA THR A 1082 20.85 41.38 -27.39
C THR A 1082 20.31 41.84 -26.03
N GLY A 1083 19.44 41.05 -25.40
CA GLY A 1083 18.81 41.38 -24.12
C GLY A 1083 19.67 40.96 -22.92
N ASN A 1084 19.71 41.80 -21.88
CA ASN A 1084 20.51 41.56 -20.67
C ASN A 1084 19.97 40.44 -19.77
N LEU A 1085 18.69 40.04 -19.94
CA LEU A 1085 17.99 39.12 -19.05
C LEU A 1085 17.11 38.12 -19.82
N ILE A 1086 17.35 36.82 -19.59
CA ILE A 1086 16.66 35.72 -20.26
C ILE A 1086 15.91 34.87 -19.23
N GLY A 1087 14.64 34.59 -19.48
CA GLY A 1087 13.80 33.78 -18.59
C GLY A 1087 13.79 32.31 -19.02
N VAL A 1088 14.28 31.40 -18.18
CA VAL A 1088 14.28 29.95 -18.47
C VAL A 1088 13.27 29.25 -17.56
N PHE A 1089 12.20 28.71 -18.12
CA PHE A 1089 11.13 28.04 -17.40
C PHE A 1089 11.16 26.54 -17.66
N THR A 1090 11.37 25.74 -16.64
CA THR A 1090 11.43 24.27 -16.77
C THR A 1090 10.30 23.61 -16.02
N CYS A 1091 9.53 22.76 -16.69
CA CYS A 1091 8.52 21.89 -16.09
C CYS A 1091 8.73 20.45 -16.58
N GLY A 1092 9.19 19.58 -15.69
CA GLY A 1092 9.54 18.20 -16.01
C GLY A 1092 10.18 17.47 -14.83
N SER A 1093 10.86 16.36 -15.11
CA SER A 1093 11.52 15.56 -14.07
C SER A 1093 12.58 16.36 -13.28
N PRO A 1094 12.83 16.04 -12.00
CA PRO A 1094 13.86 16.71 -11.21
C PRO A 1094 15.25 16.65 -11.86
N GLY A 1095 15.61 15.52 -12.48
CA GLY A 1095 16.88 15.37 -13.19
C GLY A 1095 17.02 16.33 -14.38
N LEU A 1096 15.96 16.49 -15.19
CA LEU A 1096 15.92 17.46 -16.28
C LEU A 1096 16.09 18.89 -15.76
N THR A 1097 15.32 19.24 -14.73
CA THR A 1097 15.35 20.57 -14.12
C THR A 1097 16.73 20.91 -13.57
N HIS A 1098 17.36 19.98 -12.86
CA HIS A 1098 18.70 20.15 -12.31
C HIS A 1098 19.74 20.35 -13.42
N SER A 1099 19.61 19.63 -14.54
CA SER A 1099 20.51 19.80 -15.69
C SER A 1099 20.41 21.21 -16.28
N VAL A 1100 19.18 21.71 -16.47
CA VAL A 1100 18.95 23.08 -16.97
C VAL A 1100 19.45 24.12 -15.98
N GLU A 1101 19.17 23.94 -14.68
CA GLU A 1101 19.61 24.85 -13.62
C GLU A 1101 21.14 24.92 -13.53
N LYS A 1102 21.81 23.77 -13.60
CA LYS A 1102 23.27 23.68 -13.62
C LYS A 1102 23.84 24.47 -14.82
N SER A 1103 23.29 24.25 -16.00
CA SER A 1103 23.72 24.93 -17.24
C SER A 1103 23.51 26.45 -17.14
N CYS A 1104 22.35 26.89 -16.61
CA CYS A 1104 22.09 28.31 -16.36
C CYS A 1104 23.10 28.93 -15.38
N ARG A 1105 23.46 28.22 -14.30
CA ARG A 1105 24.46 28.68 -13.32
C ARG A 1105 25.85 28.78 -13.95
N GLU A 1106 26.20 27.87 -14.84
CA GLU A 1106 27.49 27.92 -15.56
C GLU A 1106 27.54 29.10 -16.53
N MET A 1107 26.47 29.35 -17.30
CA MET A 1107 26.39 30.51 -18.19
C MET A 1107 26.41 31.86 -17.45
N ASN A 1108 25.83 31.91 -16.23
CA ASN A 1108 25.80 33.11 -15.39
C ASN A 1108 27.15 33.47 -14.73
N LYS A 1109 28.19 32.64 -14.87
CA LYS A 1109 29.54 32.99 -14.37
C LYS A 1109 30.17 34.16 -15.14
N ALA A 1110 29.75 34.35 -16.39
CA ALA A 1110 30.17 35.48 -17.22
C ALA A 1110 29.14 36.63 -17.10
N PRO A 1111 29.58 37.90 -16.93
CA PRO A 1111 28.71 39.02 -16.55
C PRO A 1111 27.81 39.57 -17.68
N ASP A 1112 27.90 39.05 -18.89
CA ASP A 1112 27.36 39.69 -20.10
C ASP A 1112 25.83 39.52 -20.25
N VAL A 1113 25.30 38.34 -19.95
CA VAL A 1113 23.85 38.00 -20.08
C VAL A 1113 23.43 37.11 -18.92
N ILE A 1114 22.34 37.47 -18.23
CA ILE A 1114 21.87 36.73 -17.05
C ILE A 1114 20.69 35.82 -17.43
N PHE A 1115 20.85 34.52 -17.20
CA PHE A 1115 19.81 33.50 -17.28
C PHE A 1115 19.12 33.34 -15.93
N ARG A 1116 17.84 33.70 -15.84
CA ARG A 1116 17.03 33.49 -14.64
C ARG A 1116 16.19 32.23 -14.78
N HIS A 1117 16.58 31.18 -14.04
CA HIS A 1117 15.91 29.89 -14.06
C HIS A 1117 14.72 29.83 -13.10
N TYR A 1118 13.60 29.31 -13.61
CA TYR A 1118 12.36 29.09 -12.88
C TYR A 1118 11.95 27.62 -13.02
N TYR A 1119 12.03 26.89 -11.91
CA TYR A 1119 11.34 25.60 -11.81
C TYR A 1119 9.84 25.83 -11.64
N LYS A 1120 9.04 25.32 -12.58
CA LYS A 1120 7.57 25.36 -12.55
C LYS A 1120 7.02 23.94 -12.46
N ASN A 1121 6.04 23.76 -11.57
CA ASN A 1121 5.30 22.49 -11.41
C ASN A 1121 3.80 22.77 -11.56
N PHE A 1122 3.43 23.10 -12.81
CA PHE A 1122 2.07 23.45 -13.21
C PHE A 1122 1.05 22.37 -12.82
#